data_AF-A0A938Y2Z4-F1
#
_entry.id   AF-A0A938Y2Z4-F1
#
_cell.length_a   1.000
_cell.length_b   1.000
_cell.length_c   1.000
_cell.angle_alpha   90.00
_cell.angle_beta   90.00
_cell.angle_gamma   90.00
#
_symmetry.space_group_name_H-M   'P 1'
#
loop_
_entity.id
_entity.type
_entity.pdbx_description
1 polymer ?
#
loop_
_entity_poly.entity_id
_entity_poly.type
_entity_poly.pdbx_seq_one_letter_code
_entity_poly.pdbx_strand_id
1 'polypeptide(L)'
;MSQPESHGVPPSAHTPAYETADLTTCDTEPIHIPGAIQPHGCLLAVDRSSGVVVTASENLGAMLGVSAPDALGLDLPALLGADLATRAETHALADRHEPLTAVLPVSAADPDGVGGLRGREVDVAVHTSGDRIVVELEPLAEREGLTYSSARAAMARLVAAGTVAELADQLAQEVRLVSGFDRVMVYRFDADWNGEVIAEDRREDLNPFLGLHYPATDIPAQARRLYTTNWLRLIADIGYVPVPLHPVLDPTTGRPLDLSASTLRSVSPIHIEYLSHMGVSASMSVSLVVDGKLWGLIACHHYSGPHRPGHEARAAAEYLGQISSQMMAERERNDERERALAGQEVLAKVTAALLGAGDRLLDVLVEEPAVRELVGAHGIALCFNDRLTSGGRVPPEDVCRRVAKLLRRIDGEAASHDNLAGLDPDLAEHSHVAAGALVVGTAEDRWLAWFRPEQEQEVNWGGDPSNAKLYSTEGPEIRLSPRKSFDKWREVVRGHSLPWSNADLGLANSLRTQSSTLLLHRAREQIVVAESLQRSIVTDLVTDHRGLEVAATYLPASEYQLGGDWWDTLDLPDDRVAFVIGDVAGHGVAAVAAMTQVRTALRAHLFAGTPAAESLDLLDRMMARLMGDQVASAIVAVIDPVGGTLELVNAGHPPPVLYGDGPARVLRTAHRPLLGVGTGGAEASVSDLPVGATLLLFTDGLIERRGRDLAESIEELRLSGEPGPEPGQTEPWSTALVDAVPGDRDDDTTVLAIRRMPR
;
A
#
# COMPACT_ATOMS: atom_id res chain seq x y z
N MET A 1 -82.89 -21.62 18.41
CA MET A 1 -82.36 -22.06 17.11
C MET A 1 -81.18 -21.16 16.81
N SER A 2 -79.99 -21.40 17.37
CA SER A 2 -79.04 -22.48 17.02
C SER A 2 -78.54 -22.25 15.60
N GLN A 3 -77.26 -21.93 15.33
CA GLN A 3 -76.05 -22.62 15.78
C GLN A 3 -74.86 -21.66 16.04
N PRO A 4 -73.88 -22.07 16.88
CA PRO A 4 -72.74 -21.25 17.29
C PRO A 4 -71.53 -21.40 16.36
N GLU A 5 -70.74 -20.33 16.31
CA GLU A 5 -69.44 -20.23 15.66
C GLU A 5 -68.46 -21.26 16.25
N SER A 6 -67.92 -22.12 15.38
CA SER A 6 -66.77 -22.95 15.74
C SER A 6 -65.51 -22.10 15.65
N HIS A 7 -65.07 -21.55 16.79
CA HIS A 7 -63.68 -21.17 16.97
C HIS A 7 -62.83 -22.45 16.80
N GLY A 8 -62.28 -22.62 15.60
CA GLY A 8 -61.18 -23.56 15.37
C GLY A 8 -60.02 -23.14 16.26
N VAL A 9 -59.68 -23.99 17.21
CA VAL A 9 -58.42 -23.91 17.96
C VAL A 9 -57.28 -23.84 16.94
N PRO A 10 -56.35 -22.86 17.02
CA PRO A 10 -55.22 -22.82 16.11
C PRO A 10 -54.39 -24.11 16.30
N PRO A 11 -53.96 -24.77 15.20
CA PRO A 11 -53.05 -25.90 15.30
C PRO A 11 -51.81 -25.46 16.08
N SER A 12 -51.36 -26.30 17.01
CA SER A 12 -50.28 -26.03 17.96
C SER A 12 -49.13 -25.25 17.33
N ALA A 13 -49.05 -23.95 17.62
CA ALA A 13 -47.97 -23.09 17.15
C ALA A 13 -46.67 -23.56 17.82
N HIS A 14 -45.79 -24.18 17.04
CA HIS A 14 -44.42 -24.46 17.49
C HIS A 14 -43.80 -23.16 17.98
N THR A 15 -43.31 -23.17 19.21
CA THR A 15 -42.48 -22.10 19.76
C THR A 15 -41.04 -22.55 19.59
N PRO A 16 -40.17 -21.77 18.92
CA PRO A 16 -38.75 -22.09 18.79
C PRO A 16 -38.13 -22.42 20.14
N ALA A 17 -37.05 -23.20 20.15
CA ALA A 17 -36.30 -23.52 21.39
C ALA A 17 -35.60 -22.30 22.04
N TYR A 18 -35.85 -21.09 21.54
CA TYR A 18 -35.27 -19.81 21.92
C TYR A 18 -36.35 -18.70 21.86
N GLU A 19 -36.08 -17.54 22.49
CA GLU A 19 -36.98 -16.38 22.51
C GLU A 19 -37.28 -15.84 21.10
N THR A 20 -38.42 -15.17 20.90
CA THR A 20 -38.83 -14.64 19.59
C THR A 20 -37.82 -13.65 19.03
N ALA A 21 -37.21 -13.98 17.88
CA ALA A 21 -36.25 -13.12 17.18
C ALA A 21 -36.94 -11.97 16.42
N ASP A 22 -36.28 -10.82 16.37
CA ASP A 22 -36.64 -9.65 15.56
C ASP A 22 -35.42 -9.14 14.74
N LEU A 23 -35.61 -8.13 13.89
CA LEU A 23 -34.52 -7.62 13.03
C LEU A 23 -33.39 -6.91 13.82
N THR A 24 -33.58 -6.57 15.11
CA THR A 24 -32.52 -6.00 15.98
C THR A 24 -31.67 -7.09 16.65
N THR A 25 -32.19 -8.30 16.73
CA THR A 25 -31.54 -9.51 17.27
C THR A 25 -31.20 -10.52 16.18
N CYS A 26 -31.36 -10.15 14.90
CA CYS A 26 -31.18 -11.03 13.75
C CYS A 26 -29.81 -11.70 13.76
N ASP A 27 -28.72 -10.97 14.06
CA ASP A 27 -27.36 -11.53 14.13
C ASP A 27 -27.14 -12.54 15.28
N THR A 28 -28.06 -12.60 16.24
CA THR A 28 -28.01 -13.47 17.43
C THR A 28 -29.04 -14.60 17.44
N GLU A 29 -29.94 -14.65 16.44
CA GLU A 29 -30.93 -15.73 16.30
C GLU A 29 -30.20 -17.08 16.17
N PRO A 30 -30.41 -18.05 17.08
CA PRO A 30 -29.71 -19.33 17.06
C PRO A 30 -30.37 -20.28 16.05
N ILE A 31 -30.24 -19.96 14.77
CA ILE A 31 -30.84 -20.67 13.64
C ILE A 31 -30.41 -22.14 13.51
N HIS A 32 -29.34 -22.55 14.20
CA HIS A 32 -28.82 -23.91 14.21
C HIS A 32 -29.59 -24.84 15.16
N ILE A 33 -30.37 -24.31 16.11
CA ILE A 33 -31.14 -25.08 17.11
C ILE A 33 -32.64 -24.72 17.11
N PRO A 34 -33.35 -24.81 15.96
CA PRO A 34 -34.77 -24.46 15.90
C PRO A 34 -35.69 -25.40 16.70
N GLY A 35 -35.23 -26.62 17.02
CA GLY A 35 -36.06 -27.65 17.66
C GLY A 35 -37.18 -28.18 16.75
N ALA A 36 -37.05 -27.98 15.44
CA ALA A 36 -38.00 -28.47 14.43
C ALA A 36 -37.33 -28.70 13.07
N ILE A 37 -37.98 -29.51 12.24
CA ILE A 37 -37.59 -29.83 10.87
C ILE A 37 -38.69 -29.44 9.86
N GLN A 38 -38.36 -29.50 8.57
CA GLN A 38 -39.30 -29.43 7.46
C GLN A 38 -40.05 -30.77 7.32
N PRO A 39 -41.36 -30.76 7.00
CA PRO A 39 -42.23 -31.94 7.10
C PRO A 39 -42.06 -32.98 5.99
N HIS A 40 -41.28 -32.70 4.94
CA HIS A 40 -41.13 -33.57 3.78
C HIS A 40 -40.25 -34.81 4.04
N GLY A 41 -39.55 -34.85 5.17
CA GLY A 41 -38.81 -36.00 5.66
C GLY A 41 -38.99 -36.19 7.17
N CYS A 42 -38.34 -37.18 7.75
CA CYS A 42 -38.27 -37.37 9.20
C CYS A 42 -36.83 -37.47 9.70
N LEU A 43 -36.63 -37.17 10.98
CA LEU A 43 -35.31 -37.14 11.63
C LEU A 43 -35.30 -38.06 12.86
N LEU A 44 -34.23 -38.83 13.00
CA LEU A 44 -33.88 -39.62 14.18
C LEU A 44 -32.49 -39.19 14.67
N ALA A 45 -32.35 -38.91 15.96
CA ALA A 45 -31.05 -38.72 16.60
C ALA A 45 -30.79 -39.86 17.57
N VAL A 46 -29.63 -40.49 17.39
CA VAL A 46 -29.22 -41.69 18.10
C VAL A 46 -28.01 -41.37 18.96
N ASP A 47 -27.99 -41.83 20.20
CA ASP A 47 -26.81 -41.74 21.04
C ASP A 47 -25.69 -42.64 20.48
N ARG A 48 -24.55 -42.04 20.14
CA ARG A 48 -23.45 -42.72 19.45
C ARG A 48 -22.87 -43.89 20.25
N SER A 49 -22.95 -43.85 21.59
CA SER A 49 -22.35 -44.85 22.46
C SER A 49 -23.22 -46.08 22.65
N SER A 50 -24.54 -45.87 22.67
CA SER A 50 -25.52 -46.91 22.99
C SER A 50 -26.33 -47.39 21.79
N GLY A 51 -26.38 -46.63 20.69
CA GLY A 51 -27.15 -46.99 19.49
C GLY A 51 -28.67 -46.78 19.63
N VAL A 52 -29.11 -46.16 20.73
CA VAL A 52 -30.54 -45.93 21.02
C VAL A 52 -30.99 -44.55 20.56
N VAL A 53 -32.23 -44.46 20.10
CA VAL A 53 -32.86 -43.20 19.71
C VAL A 53 -33.15 -42.35 20.95
N VAL A 54 -32.68 -41.10 20.92
CA VAL A 54 -32.88 -40.11 22.01
C VAL A 54 -33.78 -38.95 21.61
N THR A 55 -33.89 -38.67 20.31
CA THR A 55 -34.77 -37.65 19.75
C THR A 55 -35.33 -38.13 18.42
N ALA A 56 -36.61 -37.86 18.16
CA ALA A 56 -37.24 -38.12 16.87
C ALA A 56 -38.15 -36.96 16.46
N SER A 57 -38.37 -36.73 15.17
CA SER A 57 -39.35 -35.74 14.72
C SER A 57 -40.79 -36.22 14.95
N GLU A 58 -41.72 -35.33 15.31
CA GLU A 58 -43.11 -35.72 15.63
C GLU A 58 -43.87 -36.38 14.46
N ASN A 59 -43.46 -36.11 13.21
CA ASN A 59 -44.02 -36.75 12.03
C ASN A 59 -43.52 -38.19 11.78
N LEU A 60 -42.70 -38.76 12.66
CA LEU A 60 -42.17 -40.13 12.53
C LEU A 60 -43.28 -41.16 12.35
N GLY A 61 -44.40 -41.02 13.06
CA GLY A 61 -45.53 -41.95 12.95
C GLY A 61 -46.13 -42.00 11.55
N ALA A 62 -46.26 -40.83 10.90
CA ALA A 62 -46.76 -40.77 9.53
C ALA A 62 -45.77 -41.35 8.51
N MET A 63 -44.46 -41.25 8.77
CA MET A 63 -43.41 -41.69 7.85
C MET A 63 -43.04 -43.17 8.03
N LEU A 64 -42.76 -43.58 9.26
CA LEU A 64 -42.27 -44.91 9.63
C LEU A 64 -43.30 -45.76 10.36
N GLY A 65 -44.51 -45.28 10.64
CA GLY A 65 -45.55 -46.02 11.37
C GLY A 65 -45.35 -46.08 12.89
N VAL A 66 -44.19 -45.68 13.41
CA VAL A 66 -43.88 -45.65 14.86
C VAL A 66 -43.94 -44.21 15.35
N SER A 67 -44.68 -43.94 16.43
CA SER A 67 -44.78 -42.59 16.99
C SER A 67 -43.43 -42.12 17.55
N ALA A 68 -43.19 -40.81 17.59
CA ALA A 68 -41.94 -40.28 18.13
C ALA A 68 -41.70 -40.68 19.60
N PRO A 69 -42.70 -40.63 20.51
CA PRO A 69 -42.54 -41.16 21.88
C PRO A 69 -42.20 -42.65 21.93
N ASP A 70 -42.83 -43.48 21.09
CA ASP A 70 -42.60 -44.93 21.09
C ASP A 70 -41.24 -45.31 20.50
N ALA A 71 -40.67 -44.43 19.66
CA ALA A 71 -39.33 -44.63 19.10
C ALA A 71 -38.21 -44.38 20.12
N LEU A 72 -38.46 -43.59 21.17
CA LEU A 72 -37.43 -43.25 22.16
C LEU A 72 -36.96 -44.48 22.94
N GLY A 73 -35.65 -44.61 23.09
CA GLY A 73 -35.02 -45.74 23.79
C GLY A 73 -34.97 -47.04 22.98
N LEU A 74 -35.49 -47.06 21.75
CA LEU A 74 -35.32 -48.20 20.84
C LEU A 74 -33.98 -48.13 20.11
N ASP A 75 -33.42 -49.29 19.78
CA ASP A 75 -32.23 -49.39 18.92
C ASP A 75 -32.57 -49.00 17.48
N LEU A 76 -31.66 -48.29 16.80
CA LEU A 76 -31.84 -47.88 15.40
C LEU A 76 -32.22 -49.04 14.44
N PRO A 77 -31.65 -50.26 14.55
CA PRO A 77 -32.07 -51.42 13.76
C PRO A 77 -33.55 -51.82 13.92
N ALA A 78 -34.18 -51.55 15.06
CA ALA A 78 -35.60 -51.86 15.27
C ALA A 78 -36.51 -50.97 14.41
N LEU A 79 -36.07 -49.74 14.12
CA LEU A 79 -36.80 -48.77 13.31
C LEU A 79 -36.47 -48.88 11.82
N LEU A 80 -35.18 -48.98 11.47
CA LEU A 80 -34.70 -48.89 10.09
C LEU A 80 -34.26 -50.23 9.47
N GLY A 81 -34.22 -51.29 10.26
CA GLY A 81 -33.62 -52.57 9.88
C GLY A 81 -32.09 -52.58 10.06
N ALA A 82 -31.54 -53.78 10.26
CA ALA A 82 -30.12 -53.97 10.60
C ALA A 82 -29.15 -53.48 9.51
N ASP A 83 -29.49 -53.66 8.23
CA ASP A 83 -28.62 -53.23 7.12
C ASP A 83 -28.47 -51.71 7.08
N LEU A 84 -29.60 -50.97 7.06
CA LEU A 84 -29.58 -49.51 6.99
C LEU A 84 -29.00 -48.89 8.26
N ALA A 85 -29.31 -49.43 9.44
CA ALA A 85 -28.72 -48.97 10.69
C ALA A 85 -27.18 -49.12 10.69
N THR A 86 -26.67 -50.29 10.29
CA THR A 86 -25.21 -50.53 10.20
C THR A 86 -24.56 -49.60 9.19
N ARG A 87 -25.20 -49.38 8.03
CA ARG A 87 -24.70 -48.44 7.01
C ARG A 87 -24.68 -47.01 7.55
N ALA A 88 -25.73 -46.56 8.23
CA ALA A 88 -25.80 -45.23 8.82
C ALA A 88 -24.71 -45.02 9.88
N GLU A 89 -24.54 -45.97 10.81
CA GLU A 89 -23.47 -45.91 11.81
C GLU A 89 -22.08 -45.87 11.16
N THR A 90 -21.86 -46.72 10.14
CA THR A 90 -20.59 -46.73 9.39
C THR A 90 -20.34 -45.41 8.67
N HIS A 91 -21.38 -44.82 8.08
CA HIS A 91 -21.30 -43.53 7.38
C HIS A 91 -20.92 -42.40 8.34
N ALA A 92 -21.57 -42.36 9.50
CA ALA A 92 -21.31 -41.40 10.56
C ALA A 92 -19.90 -41.54 11.15
N LEU A 93 -19.44 -42.77 11.38
CA LEU A 93 -18.09 -43.04 11.92
C LEU A 93 -16.97 -42.69 10.93
N ALA A 94 -17.24 -42.84 9.63
CA ALA A 94 -16.30 -42.53 8.56
C ALA A 94 -16.38 -41.06 8.09
N ASP A 95 -17.24 -40.25 8.69
CA ASP A 95 -17.49 -38.84 8.33
C ASP A 95 -17.80 -38.67 6.82
N ARG A 96 -18.56 -39.63 6.28
CA ARG A 96 -18.95 -39.62 4.86
C ARG A 96 -20.16 -38.72 4.67
N HIS A 97 -20.10 -37.92 3.60
CA HIS A 97 -21.17 -37.01 3.20
C HIS A 97 -21.85 -37.46 1.89
N GLU A 98 -21.50 -38.65 1.40
CA GLU A 98 -22.06 -39.21 0.16
C GLU A 98 -23.54 -39.54 0.37
N PRO A 99 -24.42 -39.25 -0.61
CA PRO A 99 -25.84 -39.57 -0.48
C PRO A 99 -26.05 -41.09 -0.45
N LEU A 100 -26.93 -41.55 0.45
CA LEU A 100 -27.30 -42.95 0.57
C LEU A 100 -28.73 -43.12 0.10
N THR A 101 -28.95 -44.17 -0.71
CA THR A 101 -30.29 -44.64 -1.03
C THR A 101 -30.49 -46.02 -0.40
N ALA A 102 -31.68 -46.26 0.14
CA ALA A 102 -32.02 -47.55 0.74
C ALA A 102 -33.51 -47.85 0.60
N VAL A 103 -33.85 -49.14 0.48
CA VAL A 103 -35.23 -49.59 0.64
C VAL A 103 -35.52 -49.70 2.13
N LEU A 104 -36.46 -48.91 2.62
CA LEU A 104 -36.82 -48.91 4.03
C LEU A 104 -37.67 -50.16 4.35
N PRO A 105 -37.19 -51.09 5.19
CA PRO A 105 -37.97 -52.27 5.55
C PRO A 105 -39.15 -51.91 6.45
N VAL A 106 -40.05 -52.88 6.68
CA VAL A 106 -41.08 -52.75 7.71
C VAL A 106 -40.38 -52.73 9.07
N SER A 107 -40.67 -51.71 9.89
CA SER A 107 -40.08 -51.59 11.23
C SER A 107 -40.48 -52.77 12.11
N ALA A 108 -39.50 -53.37 12.80
CA ALA A 108 -39.74 -54.45 13.76
C ALA A 108 -40.44 -53.95 15.03
N ALA A 109 -40.32 -52.65 15.35
CA ALA A 109 -40.95 -52.04 16.51
C ALA A 109 -42.47 -51.94 16.38
N ASP A 110 -42.98 -51.82 15.16
CA ASP A 110 -44.42 -51.88 14.87
C ASP A 110 -44.66 -52.52 13.50
N PRO A 111 -44.75 -53.85 13.39
CA PRO A 111 -44.92 -54.55 12.11
C PRO A 111 -46.24 -54.22 11.39
N ASP A 112 -47.28 -53.84 12.14
CA ASP A 112 -48.63 -53.56 11.62
C ASP A 112 -48.85 -52.07 11.32
N GLY A 113 -47.92 -51.20 11.75
CA GLY A 113 -47.96 -49.76 11.49
C GLY A 113 -48.02 -49.40 10.00
N VAL A 114 -48.70 -48.30 9.69
CA VAL A 114 -48.82 -47.79 8.32
C VAL A 114 -48.04 -46.49 8.21
N GLY A 115 -46.82 -46.56 7.66
CA GLY A 115 -45.94 -45.41 7.42
C GLY A 115 -45.74 -45.16 5.92
N GLY A 116 -45.76 -43.91 5.49
CA GLY A 116 -45.67 -43.51 4.08
C GLY A 116 -44.36 -43.89 3.37
N LEU A 117 -43.27 -44.08 4.12
CA LEU A 117 -41.96 -44.47 3.57
C LEU A 117 -41.74 -46.00 3.60
N ARG A 118 -42.57 -46.76 4.33
CA ARG A 118 -42.35 -48.20 4.52
C ARG A 118 -42.40 -48.96 3.20
N GLY A 119 -41.42 -49.83 2.99
CA GLY A 119 -41.29 -50.64 1.78
C GLY A 119 -40.94 -49.84 0.53
N ARG A 120 -40.61 -48.55 0.66
CA ARG A 120 -40.20 -47.69 -0.45
C ARG A 120 -38.71 -47.43 -0.39
N GLU A 121 -38.18 -47.10 -1.54
CA GLU A 121 -36.83 -46.54 -1.64
C GLU A 121 -36.85 -45.09 -1.13
N VAL A 122 -35.86 -44.75 -0.31
CA VAL A 122 -35.72 -43.46 0.37
C VAL A 122 -34.31 -42.93 0.23
N ASP A 123 -34.20 -41.61 0.22
CA ASP A 123 -32.94 -40.91 0.38
C ASP A 123 -32.62 -40.81 1.88
N VAL A 124 -31.35 -41.06 2.23
CA VAL A 124 -30.86 -41.11 3.59
C VAL A 124 -29.65 -40.20 3.73
N ALA A 125 -29.78 -39.15 4.55
CA ALA A 125 -28.65 -38.33 4.98
C ALA A 125 -28.24 -38.73 6.40
N VAL A 126 -26.94 -38.85 6.62
CA VAL A 126 -26.39 -39.21 7.93
C VAL A 126 -25.24 -38.27 8.25
N HIS A 127 -25.28 -37.67 9.44
CA HIS A 127 -24.22 -36.81 9.93
C HIS A 127 -24.07 -36.94 11.45
N THR A 128 -22.99 -36.38 12.00
CA THR A 128 -22.77 -36.34 13.45
C THR A 128 -23.05 -34.94 14.01
N SER A 129 -23.61 -34.88 15.21
CA SER A 129 -23.84 -33.65 15.97
C SER A 129 -23.45 -33.90 17.43
N GLY A 130 -22.21 -33.54 17.79
CA GLY A 130 -21.64 -33.90 19.09
C GLY A 130 -21.62 -35.41 19.29
N ASP A 131 -22.24 -35.90 20.36
CA ASP A 131 -22.35 -37.33 20.68
C ASP A 131 -23.57 -38.00 20.03
N ARG A 132 -24.14 -37.39 18.99
CA ARG A 132 -25.31 -37.90 18.26
C ARG A 132 -24.97 -38.28 16.83
N ILE A 133 -25.55 -39.39 16.39
CA ILE A 133 -25.70 -39.73 14.98
C ILE A 133 -27.10 -39.30 14.56
N VAL A 134 -27.19 -38.40 13.60
CA VAL A 134 -28.46 -37.89 13.07
C VAL A 134 -28.73 -38.57 11.74
N VAL A 135 -29.89 -39.20 11.62
CA VAL A 135 -30.36 -39.87 10.41
C VAL A 135 -31.61 -39.15 9.91
N GLU A 136 -31.54 -38.65 8.69
CA GLU A 136 -32.61 -37.95 8.01
C GLU A 136 -33.11 -38.79 6.84
N LEU A 137 -34.42 -39.01 6.76
CA LEU A 137 -35.05 -39.82 5.73
C LEU A 137 -36.00 -38.96 4.90
N GLU A 138 -35.86 -39.04 3.59
CA GLU A 138 -36.72 -38.37 2.63
C GLU A 138 -37.32 -39.38 1.63
N PRO A 139 -38.53 -39.18 1.13
CA PRO A 139 -39.02 -39.91 -0.03
C PRO A 139 -38.04 -39.76 -1.21
N LEU A 140 -37.83 -40.80 -2.01
CA LEU A 140 -37.04 -40.67 -3.24
C LEU A 140 -37.70 -39.63 -4.18
N ALA A 141 -36.90 -38.72 -4.76
CA ALA A 141 -37.42 -37.72 -5.70
C ALA A 141 -37.70 -38.34 -7.08
N GLU A 142 -38.72 -37.83 -7.80
CA GLU A 142 -39.19 -38.40 -9.07
C GLU A 142 -38.27 -38.17 -10.29
N ARG A 143 -37.15 -37.44 -10.14
CA ARG A 143 -36.30 -37.00 -11.26
C ARG A 143 -35.08 -37.92 -11.44
N GLU A 144 -34.81 -38.31 -12.68
CA GLU A 144 -33.59 -39.07 -13.04
C GLU A 144 -32.32 -38.26 -12.69
N GLY A 145 -31.35 -38.95 -12.08
CA GLY A 145 -30.07 -38.38 -11.70
C GLY A 145 -29.21 -37.92 -12.89
N LEU A 146 -28.13 -37.20 -12.59
CA LEU A 146 -27.13 -36.78 -13.58
C LEU A 146 -26.47 -37.99 -14.24
N THR A 147 -26.45 -38.02 -15.56
CA THR A 147 -25.62 -38.99 -16.29
C THR A 147 -24.15 -38.55 -16.25
N TYR A 148 -23.21 -39.51 -16.20
CA TYR A 148 -21.78 -39.22 -16.27
C TYR A 148 -21.39 -38.35 -17.48
N SER A 149 -22.03 -38.57 -18.63
CA SER A 149 -21.78 -37.77 -19.85
C SER A 149 -22.18 -36.31 -19.70
N SER A 150 -23.32 -36.04 -19.03
CA SER A 150 -23.77 -34.66 -18.76
C SER A 150 -22.87 -33.96 -17.73
N ALA A 151 -22.49 -34.63 -16.65
CA ALA A 151 -21.54 -34.11 -15.67
C ALA A 151 -20.17 -33.76 -16.29
N ARG A 152 -19.65 -34.65 -17.16
CA ARG A 152 -18.39 -34.41 -17.88
C ARG A 152 -18.49 -33.21 -18.84
N ALA A 153 -19.62 -33.05 -19.53
CA ALA A 153 -19.84 -31.94 -20.43
C ALA A 153 -19.96 -30.59 -19.69
N ALA A 154 -20.67 -30.58 -18.55
CA ALA A 154 -20.74 -29.42 -17.65
C ALA A 154 -19.34 -28.99 -17.21
N MET A 155 -18.52 -29.95 -16.74
CA MET A 155 -17.15 -29.68 -16.32
C MET A 155 -16.29 -29.10 -17.45
N ALA A 156 -16.40 -29.64 -18.67
CA ALA A 156 -15.66 -29.12 -19.82
C ALA A 156 -16.01 -27.66 -20.14
N ARG A 157 -17.28 -27.26 -19.98
CA ARG A 157 -17.72 -25.87 -20.18
C ARG A 157 -17.21 -24.94 -19.08
N LEU A 158 -17.27 -25.37 -17.82
CA LEU A 158 -16.71 -24.60 -16.69
C LEU A 158 -15.20 -24.38 -16.85
N VAL A 159 -14.45 -25.41 -17.25
CA VAL A 159 -13.01 -25.30 -17.49
C VAL A 159 -12.69 -24.34 -18.64
N ALA A 160 -13.52 -24.31 -19.68
CA ALA A 160 -13.32 -23.47 -20.86
C ALA A 160 -13.62 -21.98 -20.63
N ALA A 161 -14.37 -21.63 -19.57
CA ALA A 161 -14.66 -20.23 -19.25
C ALA A 161 -13.37 -19.48 -18.88
N GLY A 162 -13.09 -18.37 -19.56
CA GLY A 162 -11.86 -17.60 -19.38
C GLY A 162 -11.94 -16.58 -18.24
N THR A 163 -13.12 -16.01 -18.01
CA THR A 163 -13.34 -14.97 -16.98
C THR A 163 -14.24 -15.44 -15.84
N VAL A 164 -14.25 -14.69 -14.73
CA VAL A 164 -15.17 -14.95 -13.60
C VAL A 164 -16.63 -14.83 -14.03
N ALA A 165 -16.95 -13.86 -14.88
CA ALA A 165 -18.30 -13.65 -15.40
C ALA A 165 -18.77 -14.85 -16.24
N GLU A 166 -17.95 -15.30 -17.21
CA GLU A 166 -18.27 -16.47 -18.04
C GLU A 166 -18.43 -17.74 -17.20
N LEU A 167 -17.60 -17.91 -16.17
CA LEU A 167 -17.67 -19.06 -15.28
C LEU A 167 -18.94 -19.01 -14.41
N ALA A 168 -19.32 -17.84 -13.91
CA ALA A 168 -20.54 -17.63 -13.14
C ALA A 168 -21.81 -17.88 -13.98
N ASP A 169 -21.85 -17.40 -15.22
CA ASP A 169 -22.94 -17.65 -16.17
C ASP A 169 -23.10 -19.14 -16.43
N GLN A 170 -21.99 -19.82 -16.70
CA GLN A 170 -22.02 -21.26 -16.95
C GLN A 170 -22.47 -22.03 -15.70
N LEU A 171 -21.98 -21.65 -14.53
CA LEU A 171 -22.38 -22.27 -13.26
C LEU A 171 -23.88 -22.14 -12.99
N ALA A 172 -24.46 -20.96 -13.23
CA ALA A 172 -25.90 -20.75 -13.06
C ALA A 172 -26.72 -21.69 -13.97
N GLN A 173 -26.31 -21.83 -15.22
CA GLN A 173 -26.97 -22.72 -16.19
C GLN A 173 -26.85 -24.20 -15.79
N GLU A 174 -25.66 -24.68 -15.43
CA GLU A 174 -25.48 -26.08 -15.05
C GLU A 174 -26.26 -26.43 -13.79
N VAL A 175 -26.23 -25.57 -12.77
CA VAL A 175 -27.00 -25.81 -11.55
C VAL A 175 -28.49 -25.77 -11.83
N ARG A 176 -28.98 -24.87 -12.71
CA ARG A 176 -30.40 -24.86 -13.10
C ARG A 176 -30.80 -26.15 -13.83
N LEU A 177 -29.98 -26.65 -14.74
CA LEU A 177 -30.24 -27.90 -15.46
C LEU A 177 -30.33 -29.10 -14.51
N VAL A 178 -29.42 -29.19 -13.54
CA VAL A 178 -29.33 -30.31 -12.59
C VAL A 178 -30.42 -30.25 -11.54
N SER A 179 -30.67 -29.07 -10.97
CA SER A 179 -31.59 -28.90 -9.86
C SER A 179 -33.03 -28.70 -10.32
N GLY A 180 -33.25 -28.20 -11.53
CA GLY A 180 -34.58 -27.92 -12.08
C GLY A 180 -35.30 -26.71 -11.46
N PHE A 181 -34.59 -25.81 -10.79
CA PHE A 181 -35.15 -24.56 -10.28
C PHE A 181 -35.57 -23.62 -11.42
N ASP A 182 -36.55 -22.74 -11.16
CA ASP A 182 -37.05 -21.79 -12.17
C ASP A 182 -36.02 -20.68 -12.44
N ARG A 183 -35.25 -20.29 -11.43
CA ARG A 183 -34.17 -19.29 -11.45
C ARG A 183 -32.98 -19.79 -10.65
N VAL A 184 -31.77 -19.62 -11.18
CA VAL A 184 -30.50 -19.82 -10.47
C VAL A 184 -29.63 -18.60 -10.69
N MET A 185 -29.03 -18.12 -9.61
CA MET A 185 -28.21 -16.91 -9.58
C MET A 185 -26.86 -17.24 -8.96
N VAL A 186 -25.81 -16.60 -9.44
CA VAL A 186 -24.54 -16.52 -8.72
C VAL A 186 -24.47 -15.15 -8.04
N TYR A 187 -24.39 -15.18 -6.73
CA TYR A 187 -24.40 -14.03 -5.84
C TYR A 187 -23.01 -13.87 -5.22
N ARG A 188 -22.36 -12.71 -5.40
CA ARG A 188 -21.01 -12.43 -4.89
C ARG A 188 -21.07 -11.43 -3.75
N PHE A 189 -20.34 -11.67 -2.66
CA PHE A 189 -20.21 -10.71 -1.56
C PHE A 189 -19.13 -9.66 -1.84
N ASP A 190 -19.37 -8.42 -1.44
CA ASP A 190 -18.38 -7.35 -1.39
C ASP A 190 -17.65 -7.29 -0.03
N ALA A 191 -16.78 -6.30 0.15
CA ALA A 191 -16.02 -6.13 1.39
C ALA A 191 -16.88 -5.82 2.63
N ASP A 192 -18.06 -5.24 2.43
CA ASP A 192 -19.03 -4.87 3.47
C ASP A 192 -20.11 -5.94 3.68
N TRP A 193 -19.99 -7.09 3.00
CA TRP A 193 -20.96 -8.18 2.97
C TRP A 193 -22.30 -7.85 2.31
N ASN A 194 -22.41 -6.73 1.58
CA ASN A 194 -23.48 -6.64 0.60
C ASN A 194 -23.18 -7.65 -0.50
N GLY A 195 -24.15 -7.93 -1.35
CA GLY A 195 -23.83 -8.75 -2.51
C GLY A 195 -24.64 -8.47 -3.74
N GLU A 196 -24.09 -8.96 -4.83
CA GLU A 196 -24.45 -8.64 -6.19
C GLU A 196 -24.76 -9.93 -6.94
N VAL A 197 -25.86 -9.95 -7.67
CA VAL A 197 -26.14 -11.03 -8.63
C VAL A 197 -25.28 -10.81 -9.88
N ILE A 198 -24.17 -11.53 -9.97
CA ILE A 198 -23.20 -11.40 -11.07
C ILE A 198 -23.52 -12.31 -12.27
N ALA A 199 -24.36 -13.33 -12.08
CA ALA A 199 -24.85 -14.19 -13.15
C ALA A 199 -26.23 -14.72 -12.82
N GLU A 200 -27.03 -15.01 -13.84
CA GLU A 200 -28.40 -15.48 -13.69
C GLU A 200 -28.84 -16.34 -14.89
N ASP A 201 -29.35 -17.54 -14.61
CA ASP A 201 -30.14 -18.34 -15.57
C ASP A 201 -31.56 -18.53 -15.04
N ARG A 202 -32.57 -18.30 -15.88
CA ARG A 202 -33.97 -18.28 -15.43
C ARG A 202 -34.96 -18.63 -16.53
N ARG A 203 -36.18 -18.96 -16.11
CA ARG A 203 -37.35 -19.03 -17.00
C ARG A 203 -37.62 -17.64 -17.61
N GLU A 204 -38.03 -17.62 -18.87
CA GLU A 204 -38.11 -16.39 -19.69
C GLU A 204 -39.12 -15.35 -19.15
N ASP A 205 -40.22 -15.80 -18.57
CA ASP A 205 -41.33 -14.99 -18.04
C ASP A 205 -41.02 -14.25 -16.73
N LEU A 206 -39.93 -14.60 -16.05
CA LEU A 206 -39.55 -13.97 -14.78
C LEU A 206 -38.84 -12.62 -15.00
N ASN A 207 -38.88 -11.71 -14.02
CA ASN A 207 -38.10 -10.48 -14.09
C ASN A 207 -36.61 -10.77 -13.80
N PRO A 208 -35.64 -10.13 -14.46
CA PRO A 208 -34.22 -10.38 -14.19
C PRO A 208 -33.76 -9.77 -12.87
N PHE A 209 -32.93 -10.48 -12.11
CA PHE A 209 -32.23 -9.95 -10.93
C PHE A 209 -30.74 -9.70 -11.19
N LEU A 210 -30.23 -10.04 -12.37
CA LEU A 210 -28.86 -9.76 -12.78
C LEU A 210 -28.47 -8.29 -12.56
N GLY A 211 -27.34 -8.07 -11.87
CA GLY A 211 -26.79 -6.76 -11.51
C GLY A 211 -27.46 -6.08 -10.32
N LEU A 212 -28.45 -6.72 -9.68
CA LEU A 212 -29.06 -6.20 -8.46
C LEU A 212 -28.15 -6.44 -7.25
N HIS A 213 -28.08 -5.43 -6.39
CA HIS A 213 -27.36 -5.41 -5.12
C HIS A 213 -28.33 -5.59 -3.95
N TYR A 214 -27.84 -6.23 -2.89
CA TYR A 214 -28.60 -6.62 -1.72
C TYR A 214 -27.78 -6.33 -0.45
N PRO A 215 -28.37 -5.71 0.58
CA PRO A 215 -27.62 -5.28 1.75
C PRO A 215 -27.18 -6.47 2.61
N ALA A 216 -26.09 -6.28 3.37
CA ALA A 216 -25.54 -7.28 4.27
C ALA A 216 -26.53 -7.86 5.30
N THR A 217 -27.62 -7.13 5.59
CA THR A 217 -28.69 -7.55 6.51
C THR A 217 -29.55 -8.68 5.97
N ASP A 218 -29.59 -8.89 4.65
CA ASP A 218 -30.41 -9.95 4.04
C ASP A 218 -29.89 -11.36 4.35
N ILE A 219 -28.57 -11.45 4.54
CA ILE A 219 -27.88 -12.67 4.92
C ILE A 219 -27.01 -12.33 6.13
N PRO A 220 -27.56 -12.35 7.35
CA PRO A 220 -26.92 -11.84 8.56
C PRO A 220 -25.69 -12.67 8.98
N ALA A 221 -24.87 -12.15 9.88
CA ALA A 221 -23.51 -12.66 10.11
C ALA A 221 -23.47 -14.12 10.59
N GLN A 222 -24.41 -14.55 11.43
CA GLN A 222 -24.55 -15.93 11.89
C GLN A 222 -24.96 -16.89 10.76
N ALA A 223 -25.80 -16.44 9.81
CA ALA A 223 -26.13 -17.22 8.63
C ALA A 223 -24.90 -17.40 7.73
N ARG A 224 -24.14 -16.32 7.48
CA ARG A 224 -22.88 -16.39 6.71
C ARG A 224 -21.88 -17.35 7.35
N ARG A 225 -21.74 -17.33 8.68
CA ARG A 225 -20.89 -18.30 9.42
C ARG A 225 -21.36 -19.73 9.21
N LEU A 226 -22.65 -20.01 9.37
CA LEU A 226 -23.19 -21.35 9.13
C LEU A 226 -22.94 -21.82 7.68
N TYR A 227 -23.03 -20.92 6.71
CA TYR A 227 -22.80 -21.23 5.29
C TYR A 227 -21.32 -21.50 4.94
N THR A 228 -20.38 -21.13 5.82
CA THR A 228 -18.97 -21.54 5.64
C THR A 228 -18.71 -23.00 6.02
N THR A 229 -19.58 -23.60 6.85
CA THR A 229 -19.43 -24.99 7.32
C THR A 229 -20.44 -25.94 6.68
N ASN A 230 -21.70 -25.52 6.53
CA ASN A 230 -22.72 -26.26 5.80
C ASN A 230 -22.98 -25.57 4.44
N TRP A 231 -22.52 -26.21 3.38
CA TRP A 231 -22.46 -25.60 2.05
C TRP A 231 -23.75 -25.75 1.26
N LEU A 232 -24.74 -26.50 1.73
CA LEU A 232 -26.00 -26.66 1.04
C LEU A 232 -27.19 -26.50 1.98
N ARG A 233 -28.18 -25.73 1.53
CA ARG A 233 -29.46 -25.58 2.23
C ARG A 233 -30.61 -25.67 1.26
N LEU A 234 -31.65 -26.41 1.64
CA LEU A 234 -32.90 -26.53 0.88
C LEU A 234 -34.09 -26.08 1.75
N ILE A 235 -35.01 -25.35 1.13
CA ILE A 235 -36.36 -25.07 1.60
C ILE A 235 -37.29 -25.60 0.51
N ALA A 236 -37.84 -26.80 0.72
CA ALA A 236 -38.60 -27.51 -0.32
C ALA A 236 -39.96 -26.87 -0.62
N ASP A 237 -40.56 -26.22 0.38
CA ASP A 237 -41.84 -25.52 0.28
C ASP A 237 -41.86 -24.43 1.33
N ILE A 238 -41.90 -23.16 0.97
CA ILE A 238 -41.94 -22.02 1.91
C ILE A 238 -43.23 -22.04 2.77
N GLY A 239 -44.31 -22.66 2.29
CA GLY A 239 -45.57 -22.80 3.02
C GLY A 239 -45.59 -23.90 4.08
N TYR A 240 -44.44 -24.53 4.38
CA TYR A 240 -44.40 -25.65 5.31
C TYR A 240 -44.77 -25.28 6.75
N VAL A 241 -45.36 -26.24 7.47
CA VAL A 241 -45.54 -26.16 8.93
C VAL A 241 -44.38 -26.90 9.60
N PRO A 242 -43.57 -26.24 10.46
CA PRO A 242 -42.45 -26.89 11.14
C PRO A 242 -42.91 -28.09 11.98
N VAL A 243 -42.17 -29.20 11.87
CA VAL A 243 -42.40 -30.42 12.68
C VAL A 243 -41.47 -30.40 13.88
N PRO A 244 -42.00 -30.33 15.12
CA PRO A 244 -41.17 -30.32 16.32
C PRO A 244 -40.34 -31.61 16.47
N LEU A 245 -39.22 -31.48 17.17
CA LEU A 245 -38.48 -32.62 17.70
C LEU A 245 -39.06 -33.06 19.04
N HIS A 246 -39.14 -34.37 19.26
CA HIS A 246 -39.63 -34.99 20.47
C HIS A 246 -38.54 -35.88 21.11
N PRO A 247 -38.12 -35.59 22.36
CA PRO A 247 -38.29 -34.30 23.04
C PRO A 247 -37.45 -33.19 22.38
N VAL A 248 -37.85 -31.93 22.57
CA VAL A 248 -37.11 -30.76 22.03
C VAL A 248 -35.71 -30.64 22.65
N LEU A 249 -35.59 -30.97 23.94
CA LEU A 249 -34.32 -31.03 24.65
C LEU A 249 -33.88 -32.48 24.76
N ASP A 250 -32.65 -32.75 24.38
CA ASP A 250 -32.03 -34.06 24.51
C ASP A 250 -32.04 -34.52 25.99
N PRO A 251 -32.60 -35.70 26.31
CA PRO A 251 -32.76 -36.16 27.70
C PRO A 251 -31.44 -36.34 28.46
N THR A 252 -30.35 -36.62 27.76
CA THR A 252 -29.04 -36.94 28.34
C THR A 252 -28.22 -35.66 28.56
N THR A 253 -28.32 -34.68 27.66
CA THR A 253 -27.53 -33.44 27.73
C THR A 253 -28.31 -32.23 28.25
N GLY A 254 -29.64 -32.27 28.24
CA GLY A 254 -30.51 -31.15 28.59
C GLY A 254 -30.44 -29.97 27.61
N ARG A 255 -29.86 -30.18 26.42
CA ARG A 255 -29.65 -29.15 25.39
C ARG A 255 -30.46 -29.46 24.14
N PRO A 256 -30.84 -28.46 23.34
CA PRO A 256 -31.44 -28.71 22.02
C PRO A 256 -30.41 -29.38 21.09
N LEU A 257 -30.91 -30.21 20.18
CA LEU A 257 -30.08 -30.84 19.15
C LEU A 257 -29.56 -29.78 18.16
N ASP A 258 -28.25 -29.75 17.93
CA ASP A 258 -27.63 -28.90 16.92
C ASP A 258 -27.91 -29.47 15.53
N LEU A 259 -28.64 -28.72 14.72
CA LEU A 259 -29.06 -29.07 13.37
C LEU A 259 -28.21 -28.35 12.31
N SER A 260 -27.01 -27.86 12.65
CA SER A 260 -26.13 -27.13 11.72
C SER A 260 -25.88 -27.89 10.41
N ALA A 261 -25.68 -29.21 10.47
CA ALA A 261 -25.46 -30.08 9.31
C ALA A 261 -26.74 -30.76 8.77
N SER A 262 -27.88 -30.53 9.41
CA SER A 262 -29.15 -31.14 9.00
C SER A 262 -29.71 -30.49 7.73
N THR A 263 -30.10 -31.36 6.79
CA THR A 263 -30.73 -30.98 5.52
C THR A 263 -32.20 -30.64 5.69
N LEU A 264 -32.87 -31.26 6.67
CA LEU A 264 -34.28 -31.03 6.99
C LEU A 264 -34.49 -29.90 8.00
N ARG A 265 -33.44 -29.26 8.51
CA ARG A 265 -33.56 -28.21 9.53
C ARG A 265 -34.60 -27.16 9.16
N SER A 266 -35.50 -26.84 10.10
CA SER A 266 -36.42 -25.72 9.94
C SER A 266 -35.65 -24.41 9.90
N VAL A 267 -35.99 -23.52 8.97
CA VAL A 267 -35.32 -22.23 8.80
C VAL A 267 -36.01 -21.13 9.62
N SER A 268 -35.34 -19.98 9.75
CA SER A 268 -35.90 -18.80 10.43
C SER A 268 -37.21 -18.36 9.75
N PRO A 269 -38.30 -18.13 10.52
CA PRO A 269 -39.56 -17.61 9.98
C PRO A 269 -39.42 -16.25 9.30
N ILE A 270 -38.45 -15.42 9.73
CA ILE A 270 -38.15 -14.12 9.10
C ILE A 270 -37.72 -14.33 7.64
N HIS A 271 -36.90 -15.35 7.39
CA HIS A 271 -36.46 -15.68 6.04
C HIS A 271 -37.58 -16.27 5.17
N ILE A 272 -38.50 -17.04 5.77
CA ILE A 272 -39.71 -17.52 5.08
C ILE A 272 -40.60 -16.36 4.63
N GLU A 273 -40.82 -15.37 5.50
CA GLU A 273 -41.56 -14.15 5.15
C GLU A 273 -40.87 -13.37 4.03
N TYR A 274 -39.54 -13.23 4.09
CA TYR A 274 -38.73 -12.59 3.05
C TYR A 274 -38.89 -13.26 1.68
N LEU A 275 -38.79 -14.59 1.62
CA LEU A 275 -38.96 -15.35 0.38
C LEU A 275 -40.40 -15.28 -0.15
N SER A 276 -41.39 -15.27 0.76
CA SER A 276 -42.81 -15.11 0.43
C SER A 276 -43.09 -13.75 -0.23
N HIS A 277 -42.49 -12.67 0.27
CA HIS A 277 -42.60 -11.35 -0.37
C HIS A 277 -41.98 -11.29 -1.78
N MET A 278 -41.02 -12.16 -2.09
CA MET A 278 -40.47 -12.32 -3.45
C MET A 278 -41.31 -13.25 -4.36
N GLY A 279 -42.39 -13.84 -3.84
CA GLY A 279 -43.21 -14.82 -4.55
C GLY A 279 -42.53 -16.16 -4.78
N VAL A 280 -41.44 -16.45 -4.06
CA VAL A 280 -40.73 -17.72 -4.14
C VAL A 280 -41.55 -18.77 -3.39
N SER A 281 -41.64 -19.99 -3.94
CA SER A 281 -42.31 -21.14 -3.34
C SER A 281 -41.36 -22.20 -2.80
N ALA A 282 -40.15 -22.29 -3.34
CA ALA A 282 -39.06 -23.13 -2.83
C ALA A 282 -37.71 -22.48 -3.11
N SER A 283 -36.71 -22.75 -2.26
CA SER A 283 -35.39 -22.14 -2.35
C SER A 283 -34.29 -23.14 -2.06
N MET A 284 -33.18 -23.07 -2.79
CA MET A 284 -31.94 -23.79 -2.46
C MET A 284 -30.77 -22.84 -2.55
N SER A 285 -29.78 -22.99 -1.68
CA SER A 285 -28.54 -22.24 -1.76
C SER A 285 -27.33 -23.16 -1.63
N VAL A 286 -26.32 -22.91 -2.45
CA VAL A 286 -25.00 -23.57 -2.36
C VAL A 286 -23.94 -22.52 -2.05
N SER A 287 -23.09 -22.77 -1.07
CA SER A 287 -22.00 -21.86 -0.70
C SER A 287 -20.85 -21.91 -1.69
N LEU A 288 -20.33 -20.74 -2.03
CA LEU A 288 -19.06 -20.61 -2.74
C LEU A 288 -17.99 -20.18 -1.74
N VAL A 289 -17.04 -21.07 -1.45
CA VAL A 289 -16.03 -20.88 -0.38
C VAL A 289 -14.62 -20.90 -0.96
N VAL A 290 -13.85 -19.86 -0.65
CA VAL A 290 -12.47 -19.68 -1.09
C VAL A 290 -11.62 -19.41 0.16
N ASP A 291 -10.57 -20.20 0.36
CA ASP A 291 -9.65 -20.10 1.51
C ASP A 291 -10.37 -20.03 2.88
N GLY A 292 -11.45 -20.80 3.03
CA GLY A 292 -12.27 -20.84 4.24
C GLY A 292 -13.20 -19.63 4.45
N LYS A 293 -13.26 -18.71 3.49
CA LYS A 293 -14.15 -17.54 3.52
C LYS A 293 -15.28 -17.71 2.52
N LEU A 294 -16.47 -17.26 2.91
CA LEU A 294 -17.64 -17.23 2.03
C LEU A 294 -17.44 -16.15 0.95
N TRP A 295 -17.16 -16.58 -0.28
CA TRP A 295 -16.98 -15.71 -1.45
C TRP A 295 -18.33 -15.29 -2.03
N GLY A 296 -19.29 -16.22 -2.03
CA GLY A 296 -20.60 -16.00 -2.63
C GLY A 296 -21.56 -17.17 -2.38
N LEU A 297 -22.68 -17.16 -3.08
CA LEU A 297 -23.71 -18.18 -3.04
C LEU A 297 -24.24 -18.46 -4.45
N ILE A 298 -24.57 -19.71 -4.72
CA ILE A 298 -25.49 -20.07 -5.80
C ILE A 298 -26.89 -20.06 -5.19
N ALA A 299 -27.72 -19.10 -5.55
CA ALA A 299 -29.07 -18.94 -5.02
C ALA A 299 -30.11 -19.40 -6.05
N CYS A 300 -30.92 -20.39 -5.69
CA CYS A 300 -31.90 -21.01 -6.56
C CYS A 300 -33.32 -20.73 -6.03
N HIS A 301 -34.20 -20.21 -6.89
CA HIS A 301 -35.59 -19.90 -6.56
C HIS A 301 -36.55 -20.65 -7.48
N HIS A 302 -37.62 -21.19 -6.91
CA HIS A 302 -38.74 -21.80 -7.64
C HIS A 302 -40.01 -20.98 -7.38
N TYR A 303 -40.90 -20.91 -8.37
CA TYR A 303 -42.14 -20.11 -8.29
C TYR A 303 -43.38 -20.96 -8.57
N SER A 304 -43.21 -22.21 -9.00
CA SER A 304 -44.29 -23.06 -9.51
C SER A 304 -44.80 -24.08 -8.48
N GLY A 305 -44.64 -23.78 -7.18
CA GLY A 305 -45.05 -24.64 -6.06
C GLY A 305 -43.85 -25.28 -5.32
N PRO A 306 -44.10 -26.29 -4.49
CA PRO A 306 -43.04 -27.04 -3.82
C PRO A 306 -42.06 -27.64 -4.84
N HIS A 307 -40.76 -27.55 -4.56
CA HIS A 307 -39.73 -28.13 -5.41
C HIS A 307 -38.61 -28.71 -4.56
N ARG A 308 -38.32 -29.99 -4.79
CA ARG A 308 -37.35 -30.76 -4.02
C ARG A 308 -36.45 -31.56 -4.96
N PRO A 309 -35.27 -31.03 -5.31
CA PRO A 309 -34.27 -31.83 -5.99
C PRO A 309 -33.85 -33.02 -5.11
N GLY A 310 -33.66 -34.20 -5.70
CA GLY A 310 -33.17 -35.38 -4.99
C GLY A 310 -31.74 -35.22 -4.47
N HIS A 311 -31.31 -36.10 -3.57
CA HIS A 311 -29.98 -36.01 -2.95
C HIS A 311 -28.83 -35.95 -3.96
N GLU A 312 -28.87 -36.74 -5.03
CA GLU A 312 -27.84 -36.72 -6.08
C GLU A 312 -27.75 -35.37 -6.80
N ALA A 313 -28.89 -34.74 -7.11
CA ALA A 313 -28.91 -33.44 -7.77
C ALA A 313 -28.35 -32.33 -6.85
N ARG A 314 -28.64 -32.42 -5.55
CA ARG A 314 -28.11 -31.51 -4.53
C ARG A 314 -26.61 -31.67 -4.35
N ALA A 315 -26.13 -32.91 -4.21
CA ALA A 315 -24.71 -33.22 -4.13
C ALA A 315 -23.94 -32.77 -5.38
N ALA A 316 -24.53 -32.93 -6.57
CA ALA A 316 -23.93 -32.44 -7.80
C ALA A 316 -23.88 -30.91 -7.88
N ALA A 317 -24.96 -30.20 -7.50
CA ALA A 317 -24.96 -28.75 -7.43
C ALA A 317 -23.93 -28.23 -6.43
N GLU A 318 -23.81 -28.89 -5.27
CA GLU A 318 -22.77 -28.61 -4.29
C GLU A 318 -21.38 -28.77 -4.91
N TYR A 319 -21.08 -29.93 -5.49
CA TYR A 319 -19.78 -30.23 -6.12
C TYR A 319 -19.40 -29.24 -7.22
N LEU A 320 -20.36 -28.85 -8.07
CA LEU A 320 -20.15 -27.80 -9.08
C LEU A 320 -19.79 -26.45 -8.43
N GLY A 321 -20.46 -26.09 -7.33
CA GLY A 321 -20.12 -24.91 -6.53
C GLY A 321 -18.71 -24.98 -5.93
N GLN A 322 -18.32 -26.14 -5.37
CA GLN A 322 -16.99 -26.34 -4.78
C GLN A 322 -15.87 -26.13 -5.80
N ILE A 323 -15.97 -26.78 -6.95
CA ILE A 323 -14.96 -26.67 -8.02
C ILE A 323 -14.95 -25.26 -8.60
N SER A 324 -16.12 -24.69 -8.85
CA SER A 324 -16.22 -23.35 -9.43
C SER A 324 -15.68 -22.29 -8.49
N SER A 325 -15.83 -22.45 -7.17
CA SER A 325 -15.24 -21.52 -6.18
C SER A 325 -13.72 -21.42 -6.34
N GLN A 326 -13.03 -22.56 -6.49
CA GLN A 326 -11.57 -22.59 -6.70
C GLN A 326 -11.17 -22.00 -8.06
N MET A 327 -11.94 -22.32 -9.10
CA MET A 327 -11.73 -21.82 -10.46
C MET A 327 -11.95 -20.30 -10.56
N MET A 328 -12.93 -19.75 -9.83
CA MET A 328 -13.19 -18.31 -9.73
C MET A 328 -12.02 -17.61 -9.06
N ALA A 329 -11.59 -18.12 -7.90
CA ALA A 329 -10.46 -17.57 -7.16
C ALA A 329 -9.15 -17.58 -7.97
N GLU A 330 -8.91 -18.62 -8.76
CA GLU A 330 -7.75 -18.70 -9.65
C GLU A 330 -7.80 -17.64 -10.76
N ARG A 331 -8.97 -17.41 -11.36
CA ARG A 331 -9.16 -16.38 -12.40
C ARG A 331 -9.02 -14.98 -11.84
N GLU A 332 -9.59 -14.68 -10.67
CA GLU A 332 -9.41 -13.39 -9.99
C GLU A 332 -7.92 -13.12 -9.70
N ARG A 333 -7.20 -14.12 -9.18
CA ARG A 333 -5.75 -14.03 -8.94
C ARG A 333 -4.95 -13.83 -10.23
N ASN A 334 -5.36 -14.46 -11.33
CA ASN A 334 -4.72 -14.25 -12.63
C ASN A 334 -4.97 -12.83 -13.17
N ASP A 335 -6.20 -12.33 -13.09
CA ASP A 335 -6.56 -10.97 -13.51
C ASP A 335 -5.79 -9.91 -12.69
N GLU A 336 -5.63 -10.13 -11.38
CA GLU A 336 -4.80 -9.29 -10.51
C GLU A 336 -3.32 -9.36 -10.90
N ARG A 337 -2.81 -10.56 -11.19
CA ARG A 337 -1.41 -10.76 -11.61
C ARG A 337 -1.12 -10.10 -12.96
N GLU A 338 -2.02 -10.21 -13.93
CA GLU A 338 -1.89 -9.54 -15.23
C GLU A 338 -1.92 -8.02 -15.09
N ARG A 339 -2.82 -7.47 -14.27
CA ARG A 339 -2.83 -6.04 -13.94
C ARG A 339 -1.53 -5.60 -13.28
N ALA A 340 -1.00 -6.38 -12.34
CA ALA A 340 0.28 -6.09 -11.69
C ALA A 340 1.45 -6.09 -12.68
N LEU A 341 1.51 -7.06 -13.60
CA LEU A 341 2.54 -7.12 -14.64
C LEU A 341 2.46 -5.94 -15.61
N ALA A 342 1.25 -5.57 -16.04
CA ALA A 342 1.03 -4.38 -16.87
C ALA A 342 1.50 -3.11 -16.15
N GLY A 343 1.17 -2.97 -14.87
CA GLY A 343 1.65 -1.87 -14.02
C GLY A 343 3.18 -1.84 -13.89
N GLN A 344 3.84 -2.99 -13.76
CA GLN A 344 5.30 -3.08 -13.74
C GLN A 344 5.95 -2.68 -15.07
N GLU A 345 5.33 -3.00 -16.21
CA GLU A 345 5.81 -2.57 -17.52
C GLU A 345 5.75 -1.04 -17.66
N VAL A 346 4.66 -0.41 -17.20
CA VAL A 346 4.52 1.04 -17.15
C VAL A 346 5.55 1.66 -16.21
N LEU A 347 5.75 1.07 -15.03
CA LEU A 347 6.76 1.52 -14.08
C LEU A 347 8.16 1.50 -14.71
N ALA A 348 8.53 0.43 -15.42
CA ALA A 348 9.82 0.34 -16.09
C ALA A 348 10.03 1.45 -17.15
N LYS A 349 8.97 1.79 -17.91
CA LYS A 349 8.99 2.92 -18.86
C LYS A 349 9.19 4.24 -18.14
N VAL A 350 8.48 4.46 -17.03
CA VAL A 350 8.66 5.65 -16.17
C VAL A 350 10.08 5.72 -15.62
N THR A 351 10.64 4.63 -15.07
CA THR A 351 12.01 4.61 -14.55
C THR A 351 13.03 4.99 -15.63
N ALA A 352 12.87 4.47 -16.85
CA ALA A 352 13.73 4.81 -17.98
C ALA A 352 13.65 6.30 -18.34
N ALA A 353 12.44 6.90 -18.34
CA ALA A 353 12.25 8.33 -18.57
C ALA A 353 12.93 9.17 -17.47
N LEU A 354 12.81 8.79 -16.20
CA LEU A 354 13.43 9.49 -15.07
C LEU A 354 14.96 9.45 -15.09
N LEU A 355 15.54 8.31 -15.51
CA LEU A 355 16.98 8.17 -15.70
C LEU A 355 17.51 9.15 -16.76
N GLY A 356 16.78 9.31 -17.87
CA GLY A 356 17.15 10.23 -18.96
C GLY A 356 16.86 11.71 -18.68
N ALA A 357 16.12 12.05 -17.62
CA ALA A 357 15.62 13.40 -17.38
C ALA A 357 16.68 14.44 -16.97
N GLY A 358 17.89 14.01 -16.55
CA GLY A 358 18.88 14.93 -15.97
C GLY A 358 18.27 15.79 -14.85
N ASP A 359 18.60 17.07 -14.78
CA ASP A 359 18.10 17.98 -13.73
C ASP A 359 16.57 18.19 -13.73
N ARG A 360 15.87 17.76 -14.78
CA ARG A 360 14.41 17.88 -14.92
C ARG A 360 13.61 16.73 -14.33
N LEU A 361 14.20 15.89 -13.49
CA LEU A 361 13.51 14.70 -12.95
C LEU A 361 12.20 15.03 -12.23
N LEU A 362 12.17 16.10 -11.43
CA LEU A 362 10.95 16.53 -10.73
C LEU A 362 9.86 17.00 -11.71
N ASP A 363 10.25 17.64 -12.82
CA ASP A 363 9.32 18.05 -13.88
C ASP A 363 8.77 16.81 -14.61
N VAL A 364 9.64 15.87 -14.96
CA VAL A 364 9.26 14.63 -15.68
C VAL A 364 8.29 13.78 -14.87
N LEU A 365 8.44 13.71 -13.54
CA LEU A 365 7.49 13.00 -12.67
C LEU A 365 6.04 13.49 -12.84
N VAL A 366 5.86 14.76 -13.19
CA VAL A 366 4.55 15.41 -13.27
C VAL A 366 4.07 15.53 -14.72
N GLU A 367 4.99 15.80 -15.66
CA GLU A 367 4.69 15.95 -17.09
C GLU A 367 4.37 14.62 -17.77
N GLU A 368 5.14 13.56 -17.46
CA GLU A 368 5.08 12.27 -18.15
C GLU A 368 3.72 11.56 -17.94
N PRO A 369 2.92 11.35 -19.02
CA PRO A 369 1.63 10.70 -18.92
C PRO A 369 1.66 9.30 -18.30
N ALA A 370 2.71 8.53 -18.57
CA ALA A 370 2.88 7.19 -18.03
C ALA A 370 2.88 7.15 -16.49
N VAL A 371 3.28 8.24 -15.81
CA VAL A 371 3.26 8.34 -14.33
C VAL A 371 1.83 8.42 -13.79
N ARG A 372 0.91 9.03 -14.53
CA ARG A 372 -0.52 9.08 -14.18
C ARG A 372 -1.20 7.75 -14.54
N GLU A 373 -0.88 7.21 -15.70
CA GLU A 373 -1.41 5.92 -16.17
C GLU A 373 -1.02 4.75 -15.28
N LEU A 374 0.16 4.82 -14.63
CA LEU A 374 0.68 3.81 -13.69
C LEU A 374 -0.35 3.34 -12.66
N VAL A 375 -1.17 4.27 -12.17
CA VAL A 375 -2.21 4.02 -11.16
C VAL A 375 -3.58 4.48 -11.65
N GLY A 376 -3.80 4.60 -12.97
CA GLY A 376 -5.08 5.00 -13.55
C GLY A 376 -5.62 6.35 -13.04
N ALA A 377 -4.73 7.31 -12.78
CA ALA A 377 -5.10 8.64 -12.26
C ALA A 377 -5.29 9.66 -13.38
N HIS A 378 -6.07 10.70 -13.10
CA HIS A 378 -6.33 11.80 -14.04
C HIS A 378 -5.55 13.07 -13.70
N GLY A 379 -5.05 13.18 -12.47
CA GLY A 379 -4.22 14.26 -11.99
C GLY A 379 -3.06 13.75 -11.16
N ILE A 380 -1.98 14.53 -11.14
CA ILE A 380 -0.82 14.31 -10.28
C ILE A 380 -0.29 15.65 -9.77
N ALA A 381 0.09 15.72 -8.49
CA ALA A 381 0.73 16.88 -7.88
C ALA A 381 1.93 16.46 -7.05
N LEU A 382 3.05 17.15 -7.22
CA LEU A 382 4.30 16.98 -6.50
C LEU A 382 4.57 18.24 -5.69
N CYS A 383 4.80 18.09 -4.39
CA CYS A 383 5.39 19.13 -3.56
C CYS A 383 6.82 18.75 -3.23
N PHE A 384 7.76 19.64 -3.53
CA PHE A 384 9.17 19.48 -3.21
C PHE A 384 9.77 20.84 -2.84
N ASN A 385 10.35 20.96 -1.64
CA ASN A 385 10.89 22.21 -1.08
C ASN A 385 9.88 23.37 -1.17
N ASP A 386 8.67 23.14 -0.66
CA ASP A 386 7.51 24.04 -0.68
C ASP A 386 7.00 24.47 -2.06
N ARG A 387 7.66 24.08 -3.15
CA ARG A 387 7.16 24.30 -4.51
C ARG A 387 6.23 23.18 -4.92
N LEU A 388 5.00 23.52 -5.30
CA LEU A 388 4.04 22.59 -5.87
C LEU A 388 4.06 22.65 -7.40
N THR A 389 4.20 21.50 -8.05
CA THR A 389 4.04 21.32 -9.49
C THR A 389 2.96 20.28 -9.75
N SER A 390 2.18 20.43 -10.83
CA SER A 390 1.04 19.56 -11.11
C SER A 390 0.86 19.28 -12.60
N GLY A 391 0.25 18.13 -12.91
CA GLY A 391 0.00 17.65 -14.26
C GLY A 391 -1.35 16.96 -14.36
N GLY A 392 -2.00 17.07 -15.51
CA GLY A 392 -3.36 16.56 -15.71
C GLY A 392 -4.41 17.43 -15.00
N ARG A 393 -5.50 16.79 -14.52
CA ARG A 393 -6.60 17.46 -13.83
C ARG A 393 -6.44 17.33 -12.33
N VAL A 394 -6.06 18.43 -11.67
CA VAL A 394 -5.86 18.49 -10.22
C VAL A 394 -6.77 19.56 -9.60
N PRO A 395 -7.12 19.45 -8.31
CA PRO A 395 -7.77 20.54 -7.59
C PRO A 395 -6.78 21.71 -7.34
N PRO A 396 -7.25 22.85 -6.82
CA PRO A 396 -6.39 23.98 -6.43
C PRO A 396 -5.27 23.59 -5.45
N GLU A 397 -4.19 24.38 -5.42
CA GLU A 397 -2.97 24.07 -4.66
C GLU A 397 -3.22 23.86 -3.15
N ASP A 398 -4.05 24.70 -2.55
CA ASP A 398 -4.45 24.62 -1.14
C ASP A 398 -5.19 23.31 -0.85
N VAL A 399 -6.02 22.85 -1.78
CA VAL A 399 -6.74 21.58 -1.71
C VAL A 399 -5.77 20.41 -1.84
N CYS A 400 -4.81 20.45 -2.78
CA CYS A 400 -3.79 19.42 -2.90
C CYS A 400 -2.99 19.26 -1.59
N ARG A 401 -2.59 20.38 -0.96
CA ARG A 401 -1.88 20.37 0.33
C ARG A 401 -2.76 19.81 1.47
N ARG A 402 -4.05 20.17 1.50
CA ARG A 402 -5.02 19.65 2.47
C ARG A 402 -5.20 18.14 2.33
N VAL A 403 -5.38 17.62 1.12
CA VAL A 403 -5.49 16.18 0.84
C VAL A 403 -4.21 15.43 1.22
N ALA A 404 -3.05 15.97 0.85
CA ALA A 404 -1.77 15.38 1.24
C ALA A 404 -1.62 15.31 2.77
N LYS A 405 -2.04 16.35 3.50
CA LYS A 405 -2.02 16.35 4.96
C LYS A 405 -2.95 15.29 5.59
N LEU A 406 -4.13 15.07 5.00
CA LEU A 406 -5.11 14.09 5.50
C LEU A 406 -4.67 12.64 5.29
N LEU A 407 -4.03 12.35 4.15
CA LEU A 407 -3.69 10.97 3.76
C LEU A 407 -2.26 10.56 4.08
N ARG A 408 -1.30 11.50 4.13
CA ARG A 408 0.12 11.17 4.29
C ARG A 408 0.37 10.40 5.59
N ARG A 409 1.11 9.30 5.46
CA ARG A 409 1.57 8.49 6.59
C ARG A 409 2.93 8.94 7.11
N ILE A 410 3.21 8.67 8.38
CA ILE A 410 4.50 9.00 9.02
C ILE A 410 5.67 8.21 8.42
N ASP A 411 5.45 6.95 8.04
CA ASP A 411 6.42 6.09 7.34
C ASP A 411 6.65 6.50 5.87
N GLY A 412 5.79 7.37 5.36
CA GLY A 412 5.75 7.85 3.99
C GLY A 412 5.41 6.81 2.94
N GLU A 413 4.82 5.67 3.35
CA GLU A 413 4.21 4.72 2.43
C GLU A 413 2.92 5.27 1.81
N ALA A 414 2.52 4.65 0.71
CA ALA A 414 1.28 4.96 0.01
C ALA A 414 0.06 4.81 0.92
N ALA A 415 -0.77 5.84 0.95
CA ALA A 415 -2.11 5.81 1.51
C ALA A 415 -3.11 6.32 0.47
N SER A 416 -4.33 5.79 0.51
CA SER A 416 -5.36 6.13 -0.46
C SER A 416 -6.73 6.26 0.18
N HIS A 417 -7.60 7.03 -0.46
CA HIS A 417 -9.03 7.06 -0.17
C HIS A 417 -9.78 7.35 -1.48
N ASP A 418 -10.93 6.72 -1.67
CA ASP A 418 -11.76 6.84 -2.87
C ASP A 418 -12.92 7.84 -2.70
N ASN A 419 -13.24 8.23 -1.45
CA ASN A 419 -14.19 9.29 -1.12
C ASN A 419 -13.62 10.37 -0.19
N LEU A 420 -12.99 11.39 -0.75
CA LEU A 420 -12.37 12.48 0.02
C LEU A 420 -13.40 13.31 0.80
N ALA A 421 -14.63 13.43 0.31
CA ALA A 421 -15.71 14.14 1.02
C ALA A 421 -16.10 13.45 2.34
N GLY A 422 -15.90 12.12 2.42
CA GLY A 422 -16.09 11.36 3.66
C GLY A 422 -15.03 11.65 4.73
N LEU A 423 -13.83 12.05 4.34
CA LEU A 423 -12.77 12.49 5.26
C LEU A 423 -12.95 13.95 5.68
N ASP A 424 -13.36 14.79 4.72
CA ASP A 424 -13.51 16.22 4.91
C ASP A 424 -14.61 16.77 3.99
N PRO A 425 -15.77 17.17 4.54
CA PRO A 425 -16.93 17.60 3.74
C PRO A 425 -16.65 18.76 2.78
N ASP A 426 -15.67 19.64 3.09
CA ASP A 426 -15.31 20.75 2.21
C ASP A 426 -14.70 20.29 0.89
N LEU A 427 -14.18 19.06 0.82
CA LEU A 427 -13.61 18.49 -0.40
C LEU A 427 -14.68 18.06 -1.42
N ALA A 428 -15.96 18.03 -1.04
CA ALA A 428 -17.06 17.66 -1.93
C ALA A 428 -17.20 18.58 -3.15
N GLU A 429 -16.84 19.87 -3.04
CA GLU A 429 -16.88 20.81 -4.17
C GLU A 429 -15.88 20.43 -5.29
N HIS A 430 -14.84 19.67 -4.93
CA HIS A 430 -13.78 19.25 -5.84
C HIS A 430 -13.93 17.81 -6.35
N SER A 431 -15.03 17.11 -6.03
CA SER A 431 -15.23 15.70 -6.44
C SER A 431 -15.11 15.47 -7.95
N HIS A 432 -15.50 16.44 -8.78
CA HIS A 432 -15.39 16.37 -10.24
C HIS A 432 -13.94 16.22 -10.77
N VAL A 433 -12.92 16.58 -9.97
CA VAL A 433 -11.49 16.39 -10.30
C VAL A 433 -10.78 15.45 -9.32
N ALA A 434 -11.20 15.44 -8.05
CA ALA A 434 -10.59 14.68 -6.97
C ALA A 434 -11.68 14.16 -6.02
N ALA A 435 -12.35 13.08 -6.40
CA ALA A 435 -13.18 12.31 -5.49
C ALA A 435 -12.32 11.34 -4.66
N GLY A 436 -11.26 10.80 -5.26
CA GLY A 436 -10.28 9.96 -4.57
C GLY A 436 -8.85 10.41 -4.81
N ALA A 437 -7.97 10.09 -3.86
CA ALA A 437 -6.55 10.38 -3.95
C ALA A 437 -5.69 9.24 -3.40
N LEU A 438 -4.47 9.14 -3.93
CA LEU A 438 -3.38 8.29 -3.45
C LEU A 438 -2.18 9.20 -3.18
N VAL A 439 -1.57 9.10 -1.99
CA VAL A 439 -0.47 9.97 -1.56
C VAL A 439 0.70 9.14 -1.05
N VAL A 440 1.91 9.49 -1.47
CA VAL A 440 3.19 9.03 -0.91
C VAL A 440 4.01 10.23 -0.45
N GLY A 441 4.75 10.13 0.65
CA GLY A 441 5.62 11.24 1.08
C GLY A 441 5.94 11.23 2.57
N THR A 442 7.08 11.78 2.94
CA THR A 442 7.63 11.69 4.32
C THR A 442 7.49 12.99 5.11
N ALA A 443 7.15 14.10 4.45
CA ALA A 443 7.10 15.42 5.09
C ALA A 443 6.03 16.33 4.46
N GLU A 444 5.83 17.51 5.06
CA GLU A 444 4.89 18.54 4.58
C GLU A 444 5.31 19.17 3.25
N ASP A 445 6.61 19.24 3.02
CA ASP A 445 7.23 19.83 1.84
C ASP A 445 7.67 18.79 0.80
N ARG A 446 7.47 17.48 1.06
CA ARG A 446 7.95 16.36 0.23
C ARG A 446 6.91 15.25 0.12
N TRP A 447 6.10 15.32 -0.92
CA TRP A 447 5.07 14.33 -1.22
C TRP A 447 4.65 14.35 -2.69
N LEU A 448 4.11 13.23 -3.16
CA LEU A 448 3.52 13.04 -4.48
C LEU A 448 2.10 12.49 -4.31
N ALA A 449 1.14 13.12 -4.98
CA ALA A 449 -0.28 12.77 -4.88
C ALA A 449 -0.87 12.53 -6.27
N TRP A 450 -1.70 11.51 -6.40
CA TRP A 450 -2.50 11.21 -7.57
C TRP A 450 -3.98 11.44 -7.26
N PHE A 451 -4.74 11.89 -8.26
CA PHE A 451 -6.17 12.20 -8.11
C PHE A 451 -7.00 11.48 -9.17
N ARG A 452 -8.14 10.95 -8.74
CA ARG A 452 -9.18 10.40 -9.62
C ARG A 452 -10.47 11.22 -9.45
N PRO A 453 -11.16 11.55 -10.55
CA PRO A 453 -12.42 12.26 -10.49
C PRO A 453 -13.52 11.34 -9.94
N GLU A 454 -14.63 11.96 -9.57
CA GLU A 454 -15.89 11.27 -9.30
C GLU A 454 -16.29 10.44 -10.52
N GLN A 455 -16.66 9.20 -10.25
CA GLN A 455 -17.34 8.36 -11.21
C GLN A 455 -18.69 8.01 -10.61
N GLU A 456 -19.76 8.57 -11.18
CA GLU A 456 -21.12 8.22 -10.77
C GLU A 456 -21.31 6.72 -10.97
N GLN A 457 -21.50 6.00 -9.85
CA GLN A 457 -21.79 4.57 -9.87
C GLN A 457 -23.29 4.41 -9.68
N GLU A 458 -23.96 3.87 -10.70
CA GLU A 458 -25.36 3.46 -10.58
C GLU A 458 -25.40 2.08 -9.91
N VAL A 459 -25.71 2.05 -8.61
CA VAL A 459 -25.95 0.80 -7.89
C VAL A 459 -27.45 0.51 -7.95
N ASN A 460 -27.79 -0.59 -8.60
CA ASN A 460 -29.18 -1.04 -8.68
C ASN A 460 -29.45 -1.98 -7.52
N TRP A 461 -30.24 -1.55 -6.55
CA TRP A 461 -30.62 -2.36 -5.39
C TRP A 461 -31.92 -3.13 -5.65
N GLY A 462 -32.02 -4.34 -5.10
CA GLY A 462 -33.23 -5.16 -5.08
C GLY A 462 -34.27 -4.71 -4.04
N GLY A 463 -34.48 -3.39 -3.94
CA GLY A 463 -35.28 -2.69 -2.93
C GLY A 463 -34.51 -1.49 -2.34
N ASP A 464 -35.18 -0.55 -1.67
CA ASP A 464 -34.53 0.61 -1.04
C ASP A 464 -33.65 0.19 0.17
N PRO A 465 -32.32 0.38 0.13
CA PRO A 465 -31.40 -0.04 1.19
C PRO A 465 -31.52 0.80 2.47
N SER A 466 -32.07 2.02 2.39
CA SER A 466 -32.24 2.91 3.56
C SER A 466 -33.35 2.43 4.50
N ASN A 467 -34.36 1.75 3.95
CA ASN A 467 -35.44 1.16 4.74
C ASN A 467 -34.90 0.08 5.70
N ALA A 468 -33.89 -0.69 5.30
CA ALA A 468 -33.22 -1.65 6.20
C ALA A 468 -32.62 -0.99 7.46
N LYS A 469 -32.19 0.28 7.37
CA LYS A 469 -31.65 1.07 8.51
C LYS A 469 -32.75 1.77 9.32
N LEU A 470 -33.85 2.19 8.71
CA LEU A 470 -34.98 2.82 9.42
C LEU A 470 -35.73 1.83 10.30
N TYR A 471 -35.75 0.56 9.92
CA TYR A 471 -36.39 -0.50 10.70
C TYR A 471 -35.67 -0.81 12.02
N SER A 472 -34.39 -0.46 12.21
CA SER A 472 -33.68 -0.71 13.48
C SER A 472 -33.93 0.34 14.58
N THR A 473 -34.67 1.41 14.29
CA THR A 473 -34.85 2.58 15.19
C THR A 473 -36.22 2.70 15.85
N GLU A 474 -37.18 1.82 15.52
CA GLU A 474 -38.50 1.78 16.17
C GLU A 474 -38.50 0.74 17.31
N GLY A 475 -38.95 1.14 18.50
CA GLY A 475 -38.71 0.45 19.78
C GLY A 475 -39.23 -0.99 19.92
N PRO A 476 -39.01 -1.62 21.09
CA PRO A 476 -39.09 -3.08 21.31
C PRO A 476 -40.49 -3.72 21.20
N GLU A 477 -41.55 -2.97 20.90
CA GLU A 477 -42.93 -3.49 20.81
C GLU A 477 -43.42 -3.71 19.37
N ILE A 478 -42.65 -3.36 18.34
CA ILE A 478 -43.05 -3.52 16.93
C ILE A 478 -42.22 -4.64 16.29
N ARG A 479 -42.88 -5.77 15.97
CA ARG A 479 -42.28 -6.88 15.20
C ARG A 479 -41.96 -6.41 13.79
N LEU A 480 -40.68 -6.18 13.50
CA LEU A 480 -40.21 -5.70 12.21
C LEU A 480 -40.24 -6.84 11.18
N SER A 481 -41.03 -6.68 10.12
CA SER A 481 -41.12 -7.62 8.98
C SER A 481 -40.00 -7.36 7.95
N PRO A 482 -39.48 -8.37 7.23
CA PRO A 482 -38.61 -8.16 6.08
C PRO A 482 -39.26 -7.26 5.03
N ARG A 483 -38.44 -6.62 4.18
CA ARG A 483 -38.93 -5.65 3.18
C ARG A 483 -40.05 -6.24 2.30
N LYS A 484 -41.03 -5.39 1.98
CA LYS A 484 -42.24 -5.77 1.23
C LYS A 484 -42.14 -5.57 -0.28
N SER A 485 -41.19 -4.74 -0.75
CA SER A 485 -40.94 -4.50 -2.17
C SER A 485 -39.50 -4.87 -2.53
N PHE A 486 -39.36 -5.54 -3.66
CA PHE A 486 -38.10 -5.87 -4.34
C PHE A 486 -38.00 -5.15 -5.69
N ASP A 487 -38.77 -4.07 -5.84
CA ASP A 487 -38.69 -3.23 -7.03
C ASP A 487 -37.30 -2.63 -7.13
N LYS A 488 -36.77 -2.60 -8.37
CA LYS A 488 -35.45 -2.06 -8.66
C LYS A 488 -35.36 -0.61 -8.16
N TRP A 489 -34.53 -0.38 -7.15
CA TRP A 489 -34.22 0.95 -6.62
C TRP A 489 -32.85 1.37 -7.13
N ARG A 490 -32.74 2.55 -7.72
CA ARG A 490 -31.47 3.03 -8.28
C ARG A 490 -30.85 4.03 -7.32
N GLU A 491 -29.70 3.69 -6.77
CA GLU A 491 -28.82 4.63 -6.10
C GLU A 491 -27.81 5.18 -7.09
N VAL A 492 -27.62 6.49 -7.07
CA VAL A 492 -26.46 7.11 -7.71
C VAL A 492 -25.49 7.43 -6.60
N VAL A 493 -24.46 6.60 -6.43
CA VAL A 493 -23.39 6.86 -5.47
C VAL A 493 -22.53 7.98 -6.04
N ARG A 494 -22.55 9.11 -5.35
CA ARG A 494 -21.80 10.33 -5.67
C ARG A 494 -20.60 10.50 -4.75
N GLY A 495 -19.64 11.31 -5.15
CA GLY A 495 -18.45 11.65 -4.37
C GLY A 495 -17.37 10.55 -4.26
N HIS A 496 -17.52 9.44 -4.99
CA HIS A 496 -16.55 8.33 -4.99
C HIS A 496 -15.81 8.27 -6.34
N SER A 497 -14.51 7.97 -6.30
CA SER A 497 -13.74 7.58 -7.47
C SER A 497 -13.76 6.07 -7.68
N LEU A 498 -13.10 5.58 -8.73
CA LEU A 498 -12.72 4.16 -8.77
C LEU A 498 -11.81 3.82 -7.57
N PRO A 499 -12.02 2.67 -6.90
CA PRO A 499 -11.20 2.23 -5.77
C PRO A 499 -9.72 2.06 -6.14
N TRP A 500 -8.84 2.39 -5.20
CA TRP A 500 -7.40 2.17 -5.34
C TRP A 500 -7.05 0.74 -4.95
N SER A 501 -6.39 0.01 -5.84
CA SER A 501 -6.01 -1.38 -5.60
C SER A 501 -4.70 -1.47 -4.80
N ASN A 502 -4.46 -2.60 -4.13
CA ASN A 502 -3.17 -2.86 -3.47
C ASN A 502 -1.99 -2.80 -4.46
N ALA A 503 -2.22 -3.16 -5.73
CA ALA A 503 -1.23 -3.01 -6.78
C ALA A 503 -0.91 -1.53 -7.04
N ASP A 504 -1.92 -0.65 -7.07
CA ASP A 504 -1.71 0.80 -7.24
C ASP A 504 -0.81 1.37 -6.13
N LEU A 505 -1.06 1.00 -4.87
CA LEU A 505 -0.26 1.40 -3.72
C LEU A 505 1.18 0.88 -3.83
N GLY A 506 1.35 -0.38 -4.24
CA GLY A 506 2.66 -1.00 -4.46
C GLY A 506 3.47 -0.31 -5.57
N LEU A 507 2.82 0.07 -6.67
CA LEU A 507 3.45 0.81 -7.77
C LEU A 507 3.86 2.22 -7.34
N ALA A 508 3.00 2.94 -6.62
CA ALA A 508 3.32 4.27 -6.09
C ALA A 508 4.51 4.23 -5.12
N ASN A 509 4.56 3.24 -4.23
CA ASN A 509 5.69 3.01 -3.32
C ASN A 509 7.00 2.69 -4.06
N SER A 510 6.91 1.90 -5.13
CA SER A 510 8.06 1.57 -5.98
C SER A 510 8.60 2.81 -6.68
N LEU A 511 7.71 3.63 -7.26
CA LEU A 511 8.08 4.89 -7.89
C LEU A 511 8.74 5.86 -6.89
N ARG A 512 8.16 6.01 -5.68
CA ARG A 512 8.73 6.83 -4.60
C ARG A 512 10.16 6.40 -4.29
N THR A 513 10.38 5.10 -4.10
CA THR A 513 11.67 4.52 -3.73
C THR A 513 12.71 4.76 -4.84
N GLN A 514 12.35 4.48 -6.09
CA GLN A 514 13.24 4.72 -7.24
C GLN A 514 13.57 6.21 -7.42
N SER A 515 12.56 7.09 -7.39
CA SER A 515 12.75 8.54 -7.54
C SER A 515 13.65 9.10 -6.45
N SER A 516 13.43 8.67 -5.20
CA SER A 516 14.26 9.08 -4.06
C SER A 516 15.70 8.62 -4.22
N THR A 517 15.91 7.39 -4.70
CA THR A 517 17.24 6.82 -4.96
C THR A 517 17.97 7.59 -6.06
N LEU A 518 17.28 7.95 -7.14
CA LEU A 518 17.85 8.77 -8.22
C LEU A 518 18.23 10.18 -7.76
N LEU A 519 17.39 10.83 -6.95
CA LEU A 519 17.69 12.14 -6.38
C LEU A 519 18.92 12.09 -5.45
N LEU A 520 19.00 11.07 -4.60
CA LEU A 520 20.14 10.84 -3.71
C LEU A 520 21.44 10.58 -4.49
N HIS A 521 21.39 9.79 -5.56
CA HIS A 521 22.54 9.51 -6.41
C HIS A 521 23.09 10.78 -7.03
N ARG A 522 22.22 11.63 -7.58
CA ARG A 522 22.63 12.89 -8.22
C ARG A 522 23.20 13.90 -7.24
N ALA A 523 22.61 14.04 -6.06
CA ALA A 523 23.15 14.90 -5.02
C ALA A 523 24.59 14.48 -4.66
N ARG A 524 24.87 13.17 -4.60
CA ARG A 524 26.22 12.64 -4.37
C ARG A 524 27.18 12.90 -5.54
N GLU A 525 26.74 12.71 -6.78
CA GLU A 525 27.57 13.00 -7.96
C GLU A 525 27.99 14.47 -8.01
N GLN A 526 27.08 15.40 -7.70
CA GLN A 526 27.37 16.83 -7.65
C GLN A 526 28.43 17.17 -6.59
N ILE A 527 28.35 16.54 -5.41
CA ILE A 527 29.34 16.70 -4.34
C ILE A 527 30.72 16.19 -4.80
N VAL A 528 30.79 14.99 -5.38
CA VAL A 528 32.07 14.39 -5.84
C VAL A 528 32.73 15.20 -6.95
N VAL A 529 31.95 15.75 -7.89
CA VAL A 529 32.47 16.63 -8.95
C VAL A 529 33.02 17.92 -8.35
N ALA A 530 32.32 18.53 -7.40
CA ALA A 530 32.79 19.73 -6.72
C ALA A 530 34.11 19.47 -5.96
N GLU A 531 34.19 18.40 -5.16
CA GLU A 531 35.40 18.01 -4.44
C GLU A 531 36.60 17.74 -5.37
N SER A 532 36.35 17.06 -6.50
CA SER A 532 37.40 16.73 -7.47
C SER A 532 37.96 17.97 -8.16
N LEU A 533 37.10 18.93 -8.50
CA LEU A 533 37.52 20.23 -9.04
C LEU A 533 38.37 21.00 -8.03
N GLN A 534 37.99 21.01 -6.75
CA GLN A 534 38.74 21.70 -5.70
C GLN A 534 40.16 21.14 -5.53
N ARG A 535 40.31 19.81 -5.44
CA ARG A 535 41.64 19.17 -5.29
C ARG A 535 42.55 19.41 -6.49
N SER A 536 42.00 19.38 -7.72
CA SER A 536 42.79 19.62 -8.93
C SER A 536 43.35 21.05 -9.02
N ILE A 537 42.71 22.01 -8.37
CA ILE A 537 43.09 23.42 -8.47
C ILE A 537 44.02 23.81 -7.33
N VAL A 538 43.91 23.21 -6.15
CA VAL A 538 44.73 23.56 -4.98
C VAL A 538 46.03 22.75 -4.89
N THR A 539 46.08 21.54 -5.49
CA THR A 539 47.15 20.58 -5.15
C THR A 539 47.96 20.12 -6.35
N ASP A 540 48.82 21.00 -6.88
CA ASP A 540 49.95 20.57 -7.71
C ASP A 540 51.25 21.28 -7.26
N LEU A 541 52.10 20.48 -6.59
CA LEU A 541 53.57 20.60 -6.44
C LEU A 541 54.14 21.70 -5.53
N VAL A 542 54.43 21.35 -4.26
CA VAL A 542 55.62 21.90 -3.59
C VAL A 542 56.84 21.35 -4.33
N THR A 543 57.40 22.13 -5.24
CA THR A 543 58.70 21.84 -5.84
C THR A 543 59.81 22.08 -4.81
N ASP A 544 60.78 21.18 -4.73
CA ASP A 544 61.99 21.37 -3.92
C ASP A 544 62.83 22.49 -4.55
N HIS A 545 62.62 23.72 -4.09
CA HIS A 545 63.34 24.90 -4.57
C HIS A 545 64.72 24.94 -3.89
N ARG A 546 65.79 24.94 -4.67
CA ARG A 546 67.16 24.89 -4.11
C ARG A 546 67.41 26.03 -3.12
N GLY A 547 67.62 25.66 -1.85
CA GLY A 547 67.93 26.61 -0.77
C GLY A 547 66.70 27.24 -0.11
N LEU A 548 65.49 26.79 -0.43
CA LEU A 548 64.24 27.23 0.21
C LEU A 548 63.44 26.01 0.69
N GLU A 549 63.01 26.02 1.94
CA GLU A 549 62.05 25.07 2.50
C GLU A 549 60.66 25.73 2.45
N VAL A 550 59.68 25.07 1.83
CA VAL A 550 58.37 25.66 1.54
C VAL A 550 57.27 24.77 2.11
N ALA A 551 56.30 25.38 2.79
CA ALA A 551 55.09 24.73 3.25
C ALA A 551 53.87 25.54 2.81
N ALA A 552 52.86 24.86 2.30
CA ALA A 552 51.59 25.45 1.91
C ALA A 552 50.44 24.74 2.62
N THR A 553 49.51 25.52 3.16
CA THR A 553 48.33 25.02 3.87
C THR A 553 47.11 25.72 3.28
N TYR A 554 46.13 24.95 2.82
CA TYR A 554 44.84 25.44 2.36
C TYR A 554 43.73 24.76 3.17
N LEU A 555 42.86 25.55 3.78
CA LEU A 555 41.75 25.09 4.61
C LEU A 555 40.47 25.79 4.15
N PRO A 556 39.49 25.04 3.61
CA PRO A 556 38.25 25.62 3.14
C PRO A 556 37.34 26.05 4.31
N ALA A 557 36.53 27.08 4.10
CA ALA A 557 35.56 27.59 5.07
C ALA A 557 34.44 26.57 5.39
N SER A 558 34.08 25.70 4.44
CA SER A 558 33.13 24.59 4.66
C SER A 558 33.39 23.40 3.74
N GLU A 559 32.91 22.22 4.14
CA GLU A 559 33.01 20.98 3.34
C GLU A 559 32.28 21.05 1.98
N TYR A 560 31.37 22.02 1.80
CA TYR A 560 30.47 22.09 0.64
C TYR A 560 30.65 23.33 -0.23
N GLN A 561 31.53 24.26 0.14
CA GLN A 561 31.71 25.54 -0.54
C GLN A 561 33.10 25.61 -1.17
N LEU A 562 33.12 25.92 -2.47
CA LEU A 562 34.35 26.06 -3.23
C LEU A 562 34.90 27.49 -3.12
N GLY A 563 36.21 27.58 -2.96
CA GLY A 563 36.94 28.79 -2.64
C GLY A 563 37.53 29.64 -3.75
N GLY A 564 37.76 30.92 -3.45
CA GLY A 564 38.44 31.90 -4.30
C GLY A 564 39.97 31.97 -4.08
N ASP A 565 40.42 31.48 -2.93
CA ASP A 565 41.81 31.44 -2.48
C ASP A 565 42.74 30.57 -3.36
N TRP A 566 43.95 31.05 -3.65
CA TRP A 566 44.99 30.25 -4.33
C TRP A 566 46.42 30.63 -3.92
N TRP A 567 47.34 29.70 -4.16
CA TRP A 567 48.77 29.96 -4.14
C TRP A 567 49.46 29.31 -5.35
N ASP A 568 50.66 29.77 -5.68
CA ASP A 568 51.46 29.23 -6.78
C ASP A 568 52.96 29.41 -6.52
N THR A 569 53.79 28.46 -6.96
CA THR A 569 55.26 28.60 -6.95
C THR A 569 55.86 28.26 -8.31
N LEU A 570 56.90 28.98 -8.71
CA LEU A 570 57.60 28.74 -9.98
C LEU A 570 59.06 29.19 -9.93
N ASP A 571 59.94 28.37 -10.51
CA ASP A 571 61.33 28.75 -10.77
C ASP A 571 61.38 29.71 -11.97
N LEU A 572 62.06 30.85 -11.80
CA LEU A 572 62.26 31.84 -12.84
C LEU A 572 63.51 31.53 -13.67
N PRO A 573 63.62 32.07 -14.91
CA PRO A 573 64.77 31.82 -15.78
C PRO A 573 66.14 32.29 -15.26
N ASP A 574 66.17 33.11 -14.20
CA ASP A 574 67.37 33.72 -13.62
C ASP A 574 67.75 33.13 -12.24
N ASP A 575 67.35 31.88 -11.99
CA ASP A 575 67.58 31.14 -10.74
C ASP A 575 66.90 31.74 -9.48
N ARG A 576 66.03 32.75 -9.66
CA ARG A 576 65.11 33.24 -8.62
C ARG A 576 63.84 32.38 -8.58
N VAL A 577 63.09 32.46 -7.50
CA VAL A 577 61.83 31.73 -7.32
C VAL A 577 60.71 32.72 -7.02
N ALA A 578 59.58 32.62 -7.74
CA ALA A 578 58.40 33.41 -7.45
C ALA A 578 57.38 32.59 -6.66
N PHE A 579 56.83 33.22 -5.62
CA PHE A 579 55.75 32.72 -4.78
C PHE A 579 54.57 33.67 -4.91
N VAL A 580 53.40 33.12 -5.16
CA VAL A 580 52.14 33.86 -5.33
C VAL A 580 51.14 33.36 -4.30
N ILE A 581 50.41 34.28 -3.71
CA ILE A 581 49.17 34.00 -3.00
C ILE A 581 48.14 35.06 -3.36
N GLY A 582 46.87 34.68 -3.44
CA GLY A 582 45.79 35.61 -3.73
C GLY A 582 44.43 35.03 -3.42
N ASP A 583 43.43 35.89 -3.50
CA ASP A 583 42.02 35.58 -3.28
C ASP A 583 41.13 36.31 -4.30
N VAL A 584 40.13 35.61 -4.84
CA VAL A 584 39.12 36.17 -5.74
C VAL A 584 37.81 36.33 -4.98
N ALA A 585 37.29 37.57 -4.98
CA ALA A 585 36.08 37.89 -4.25
C ALA A 585 34.86 37.08 -4.73
N GLY A 586 34.19 36.42 -3.80
CA GLY A 586 32.97 35.62 -4.03
C GLY A 586 33.18 34.14 -3.72
N HIS A 587 32.15 33.31 -3.98
CA HIS A 587 32.20 31.88 -3.65
C HIS A 587 31.56 31.01 -4.73
N GLY A 588 31.87 29.71 -4.71
CA GLY A 588 31.30 28.71 -5.61
C GLY A 588 31.97 28.67 -6.98
N VAL A 589 31.32 28.00 -7.95
CA VAL A 589 31.93 27.64 -9.26
C VAL A 589 32.45 28.87 -10.03
N ALA A 590 31.79 30.02 -9.93
CA ALA A 590 32.20 31.24 -10.62
C ALA A 590 33.52 31.82 -10.07
N ALA A 591 33.70 31.83 -8.74
CA ALA A 591 34.93 32.29 -8.08
C ALA A 591 36.10 31.36 -8.42
N VAL A 592 35.90 30.04 -8.39
CA VAL A 592 36.90 29.04 -8.79
C VAL A 592 37.34 29.21 -10.25
N ALA A 593 36.38 29.41 -11.16
CA ALA A 593 36.68 29.62 -12.57
C ALA A 593 37.46 30.91 -12.83
N ALA A 594 37.16 31.97 -12.06
CA ALA A 594 37.88 33.23 -12.09
C ALA A 594 39.31 33.07 -11.53
N MET A 595 39.45 32.47 -10.34
CA MET A 595 40.73 32.18 -9.73
C MET A 595 41.63 31.34 -10.66
N THR A 596 41.09 30.30 -11.30
CA THR A 596 41.86 29.48 -12.25
C THR A 596 42.41 30.29 -13.42
N GLN A 597 41.61 31.23 -13.97
CA GLN A 597 42.06 32.12 -15.05
C GLN A 597 43.13 33.10 -14.56
N VAL A 598 42.93 33.71 -13.40
CA VAL A 598 43.84 34.67 -12.79
C VAL A 598 45.18 34.02 -12.49
N ARG A 599 45.18 32.86 -11.82
CA ARG A 599 46.38 32.06 -11.51
C ARG A 599 47.12 31.68 -12.79
N THR A 600 46.43 31.14 -13.79
CA THR A 600 47.06 30.67 -15.04
C THR A 600 47.70 31.83 -15.81
N ALA A 601 47.03 32.98 -15.89
CA ALA A 601 47.57 34.16 -16.57
C ALA A 601 48.79 34.73 -15.85
N LEU A 602 48.74 34.84 -14.51
CA LEU A 602 49.87 35.32 -13.72
C LEU A 602 51.08 34.39 -13.83
N ARG A 603 50.85 33.07 -13.72
CA ARG A 603 51.88 32.05 -13.91
C ARG A 603 52.52 32.17 -15.30
N ALA A 604 51.72 32.39 -16.34
CA ALA A 604 52.23 32.58 -17.70
C ALA A 604 53.09 33.85 -17.85
N HIS A 605 52.70 34.98 -17.26
CA HIS A 605 53.49 36.22 -17.28
C HIS A 605 54.85 36.04 -16.60
N LEU A 606 54.85 35.45 -15.40
CA LEU A 606 56.05 35.21 -14.62
C LEU A 606 56.98 34.19 -15.29
N PHE A 607 56.42 33.09 -15.82
CA PHE A 607 57.18 32.09 -16.58
C PHE A 607 57.84 32.68 -17.85
N ALA A 608 57.19 33.67 -18.48
CA ALA A 608 57.75 34.38 -19.63
C ALA A 608 58.90 35.35 -19.25
N GLY A 609 59.25 35.48 -17.96
CA GLY A 609 60.28 36.38 -17.46
C GLY A 609 59.82 37.83 -17.31
N THR A 610 58.51 38.08 -17.32
CA THR A 610 57.95 39.42 -17.07
C THR A 610 58.17 39.81 -15.60
N PRO A 611 58.65 41.03 -15.29
CA PRO A 611 58.79 41.48 -13.91
C PRO A 611 57.48 41.36 -13.12
N ALA A 612 57.56 41.11 -11.80
CA ALA A 612 56.37 40.85 -10.97
C ALA A 612 55.38 42.03 -10.96
N ALA A 613 55.89 43.26 -10.91
CA ALA A 613 55.06 44.48 -11.01
C ALA A 613 54.30 44.55 -12.34
N GLU A 614 55.01 44.39 -13.46
CA GLU A 614 54.39 44.40 -14.79
C GLU A 614 53.39 43.23 -14.98
N SER A 615 53.67 42.08 -14.38
CA SER A 615 52.80 40.90 -14.42
C SER A 615 51.45 41.15 -13.75
N LEU A 616 51.42 41.84 -12.60
CA LEU A 616 50.17 42.24 -11.93
C LEU A 616 49.43 43.34 -12.70
N ASP A 617 50.14 44.27 -13.35
CA ASP A 617 49.52 45.31 -14.19
C ASP A 617 48.90 44.74 -15.49
N LEU A 618 49.51 43.69 -16.05
CA LEU A 618 48.91 42.93 -17.16
C LEU A 618 47.68 42.14 -16.69
N LEU A 619 47.75 41.53 -15.51
CA LEU A 619 46.67 40.75 -14.93
C LEU A 619 45.44 41.63 -14.61
N ASP A 620 45.66 42.80 -14.00
CA ASP A 620 44.60 43.78 -13.73
C ASP A 620 43.87 44.22 -15.01
N ARG A 621 44.64 44.50 -16.09
CA ARG A 621 44.06 44.84 -17.40
C ARG A 621 43.28 43.69 -18.03
N MET A 622 43.70 42.45 -17.80
CA MET A 622 42.99 41.25 -18.26
C MET A 622 41.65 41.11 -17.51
N MET A 623 41.69 41.18 -16.18
CA MET A 623 40.50 41.07 -15.32
C MET A 623 39.48 42.16 -15.66
N ALA A 624 39.90 43.42 -15.72
CA ALA A 624 39.02 44.55 -16.02
C ALA A 624 38.35 44.48 -17.40
N ARG A 625 38.91 43.72 -18.36
CA ARG A 625 38.36 43.57 -19.71
C ARG A 625 37.56 42.30 -19.92
N LEU A 626 37.94 41.20 -19.27
CA LEU A 626 37.45 39.86 -19.58
C LEU A 626 36.59 39.27 -18.46
N MET A 627 36.66 39.80 -17.24
CA MET A 627 36.10 39.15 -16.04
C MET A 627 35.00 39.97 -15.34
N GLY A 628 34.46 41.00 -16.01
CA GLY A 628 33.31 41.77 -15.50
C GLY A 628 33.61 42.48 -14.18
N ASP A 629 32.74 42.31 -13.19
CA ASP A 629 32.84 42.92 -11.86
C ASP A 629 33.70 42.10 -10.86
N GLN A 630 34.41 41.08 -11.34
CA GLN A 630 35.28 40.26 -10.49
C GLN A 630 36.53 41.04 -10.07
N VAL A 631 36.85 40.99 -8.77
CA VAL A 631 38.06 41.59 -8.19
C VAL A 631 38.86 40.55 -7.43
N ALA A 632 40.17 40.74 -7.34
CA ALA A 632 41.07 39.83 -6.64
C ALA A 632 42.16 40.58 -5.88
N SER A 633 42.55 40.03 -4.74
CA SER A 633 43.77 40.41 -4.03
C SER A 633 44.91 39.46 -4.44
N ALA A 634 46.14 39.95 -4.56
CA ALA A 634 47.29 39.09 -4.77
C ALA A 634 48.60 39.73 -4.28
N ILE A 635 49.54 38.90 -3.84
CA ILE A 635 50.93 39.29 -3.60
C ILE A 635 51.88 38.34 -4.32
N VAL A 636 52.93 38.89 -4.92
CA VAL A 636 54.01 38.15 -5.55
C VAL A 636 55.30 38.42 -4.80
N ALA A 637 55.95 37.36 -4.31
CA ALA A 637 57.25 37.40 -3.66
C ALA A 637 58.29 36.71 -4.57
N VAL A 638 59.28 37.45 -5.05
CA VAL A 638 60.40 36.91 -5.84
C VAL A 638 61.65 36.87 -4.97
N ILE A 639 62.19 35.67 -4.79
CA ILE A 639 63.31 35.39 -3.88
C ILE A 639 64.52 34.95 -4.69
N ASP A 640 65.65 35.63 -4.46
CA ASP A 640 66.97 35.11 -4.82
C ASP A 640 67.48 34.20 -3.68
N PRO A 641 67.48 32.86 -3.86
CA PRO A 641 67.90 31.95 -2.80
C PRO A 641 69.40 32.11 -2.44
N VAL A 642 70.22 32.56 -3.40
CA VAL A 642 71.66 32.73 -3.24
C VAL A 642 72.02 34.05 -2.61
N GLY A 643 71.53 35.17 -3.16
CA GLY A 643 71.78 36.51 -2.66
C GLY A 643 70.97 36.87 -1.43
N GLY A 644 69.78 36.26 -1.26
CA GLY A 644 68.87 36.57 -0.16
C GLY A 644 68.03 37.82 -0.40
N THR A 645 67.94 38.30 -1.63
CA THR A 645 67.07 39.43 -1.96
C THR A 645 65.62 38.95 -2.08
N LEU A 646 64.71 39.66 -1.42
CA LEU A 646 63.27 39.46 -1.45
C LEU A 646 62.60 40.68 -2.09
N GLU A 647 61.99 40.48 -3.25
CA GLU A 647 61.17 41.46 -3.96
C GLU A 647 59.69 41.16 -3.71
N LEU A 648 58.93 42.14 -3.22
CA LEU A 648 57.50 42.00 -2.94
C LEU A 648 56.68 42.98 -3.77
N VAL A 649 55.63 42.48 -4.41
CA VAL A 649 54.66 43.29 -5.14
C VAL A 649 53.26 42.94 -4.66
N ASN A 650 52.54 43.92 -4.10
CA ASN A 650 51.27 43.68 -3.42
C ASN A 650 50.11 44.45 -4.10
N ALA A 651 49.08 43.71 -4.50
CA ALA A 651 47.82 44.22 -5.03
C ALA A 651 46.67 43.98 -4.06
N GLY A 652 46.57 44.85 -3.05
CA GLY A 652 45.50 44.86 -2.05
C GLY A 652 45.43 43.63 -1.14
N HIS A 653 46.49 42.83 -1.05
CA HIS A 653 46.55 41.61 -0.25
C HIS A 653 47.14 41.88 1.15
N PRO A 654 46.87 41.06 2.19
CA PRO A 654 47.49 41.20 3.50
C PRO A 654 49.02 41.32 3.47
N PRO A 655 49.62 42.15 4.34
CA PRO A 655 51.06 42.33 4.36
C PRO A 655 51.77 41.08 4.93
N PRO A 656 52.90 40.65 4.33
CA PRO A 656 53.56 39.44 4.76
C PRO A 656 54.35 39.63 6.05
N VAL A 657 54.57 38.55 6.79
CA VAL A 657 55.31 38.56 8.07
C VAL A 657 56.63 37.82 7.93
N LEU A 658 57.71 38.44 8.39
CA LEU A 658 59.06 37.88 8.36
C LEU A 658 59.50 37.46 9.78
N TYR A 659 59.79 36.18 9.96
CA TYR A 659 60.34 35.58 11.17
C TYR A 659 61.83 35.31 11.00
N GLY A 660 62.67 35.64 11.97
CA GLY A 660 64.11 35.37 11.93
C GLY A 660 64.73 35.41 13.34
N ASP A 661 66.04 35.63 13.45
CA ASP A 661 66.75 35.64 14.75
C ASP A 661 66.35 36.81 15.69
N GLY A 662 65.62 37.80 15.17
CA GLY A 662 65.10 38.94 15.92
C GLY A 662 63.56 38.92 16.00
N PRO A 663 62.93 39.93 16.61
CA PRO A 663 61.47 40.02 16.67
C PRO A 663 60.88 39.96 15.26
N ALA A 664 59.77 39.24 15.10
CA ALA A 664 59.10 39.08 13.83
C ALA A 664 58.61 40.44 13.31
N ARG A 665 58.64 40.67 11.99
CA ARG A 665 58.32 41.97 11.39
C ARG A 665 57.26 41.84 10.31
N VAL A 666 56.22 42.64 10.39
CA VAL A 666 55.30 42.87 9.26
C VAL A 666 56.05 43.70 8.22
N LEU A 667 56.19 43.18 7.00
CA LEU A 667 56.90 43.87 5.93
C LEU A 667 55.98 44.91 5.28
N ARG A 668 56.48 46.13 5.13
CA ARG A 668 55.76 47.21 4.43
C ARG A 668 55.99 47.08 2.94
N THR A 669 54.90 47.01 2.18
CA THR A 669 54.92 46.99 0.72
C THR A 669 54.31 48.28 0.15
N ALA A 670 54.78 48.71 -1.02
CA ALA A 670 54.02 49.65 -1.83
C ALA A 670 52.75 48.92 -2.33
N HIS A 671 51.57 49.43 -1.96
CA HIS A 671 50.30 48.79 -2.28
C HIS A 671 49.62 49.49 -3.46
N ARG A 672 49.29 48.72 -4.49
CA ARG A 672 48.28 49.12 -5.49
C ARG A 672 46.88 48.66 -5.05
N PRO A 673 45.79 49.21 -5.61
CA PRO A 673 44.44 48.67 -5.40
C PRO A 673 44.30 47.21 -5.85
N LEU A 674 43.21 46.57 -5.45
CA LEU A 674 42.81 45.22 -5.89
C LEU A 674 42.86 45.11 -7.42
N LEU A 675 43.16 43.90 -7.90
CA LEU A 675 43.10 43.56 -9.31
C LEU A 675 41.64 43.54 -9.78
N GLY A 676 41.41 43.94 -11.03
CA GLY A 676 40.07 44.10 -11.62
C GLY A 676 39.54 45.54 -11.55
N VAL A 677 40.14 46.40 -10.72
CA VAL A 677 39.78 47.83 -10.61
C VAL A 677 40.30 48.64 -11.81
N GLY A 678 41.36 48.18 -12.49
CA GLY A 678 41.87 48.80 -13.71
C GLY A 678 42.60 50.13 -13.50
N THR A 679 43.04 50.43 -12.27
CA THR A 679 43.75 51.67 -11.91
C THR A 679 44.91 51.41 -10.95
N GLY A 680 45.93 52.28 -10.99
CA GLY A 680 47.17 52.12 -10.22
C GLY A 680 48.22 51.31 -10.98
N GLY A 681 49.50 51.50 -10.61
CA GLY A 681 50.62 50.69 -11.11
C GLY A 681 51.24 49.93 -9.95
N ALA A 682 51.62 48.69 -10.18
CA ALA A 682 52.31 47.89 -9.19
C ALA A 682 53.75 48.38 -9.00
N GLU A 683 54.22 48.42 -7.75
CA GLU A 683 55.60 48.81 -7.41
C GLU A 683 56.26 47.72 -6.57
N ALA A 684 57.52 47.42 -6.89
CA ALA A 684 58.30 46.41 -6.19
C ALA A 684 58.98 46.99 -4.95
N SER A 685 58.75 46.35 -3.80
CA SER A 685 59.43 46.64 -2.53
C SER A 685 60.53 45.62 -2.30
N VAL A 686 61.78 46.09 -2.19
CA VAL A 686 62.94 45.20 -2.01
C VAL A 686 63.35 45.15 -0.53
N SER A 687 63.58 43.95 -0.04
CA SER A 687 63.98 43.65 1.34
C SER A 687 64.94 42.46 1.37
N ASP A 688 65.59 42.23 2.52
CA ASP A 688 66.48 41.07 2.71
C ASP A 688 65.71 39.91 3.35
N LEU A 689 65.98 38.70 2.86
CA LEU A 689 65.60 37.42 3.46
C LEU A 689 66.88 36.72 3.97
N PRO A 690 67.27 36.93 5.24
CA PRO A 690 68.44 36.28 5.83
C PRO A 690 68.34 34.75 5.81
N VAL A 691 69.49 34.08 5.85
CA VAL A 691 69.53 32.63 6.06
C VAL A 691 68.89 32.30 7.42
N GLY A 692 68.01 31.30 7.46
CA GLY A 692 67.25 30.93 8.65
C GLY A 692 66.01 31.79 8.91
N ALA A 693 65.73 32.80 8.08
CA ALA A 693 64.48 33.55 8.16
C ALA A 693 63.35 32.85 7.38
N THR A 694 62.12 33.04 7.83
CA THR A 694 60.89 32.48 7.24
C THR A 694 59.93 33.61 6.90
N LEU A 695 59.53 33.69 5.62
CA LEU A 695 58.50 34.58 5.12
C LEU A 695 57.15 33.86 5.17
N LEU A 696 56.15 34.49 5.77
CA LEU A 696 54.78 34.00 5.83
C LEU A 696 53.88 34.90 4.97
N LEU A 697 53.28 34.30 3.94
CA LEU A 697 52.19 34.89 3.15
C LEU A 697 50.88 34.19 3.54
N PHE A 698 49.77 34.92 3.61
CA PHE A 698 48.49 34.37 4.04
C PHE A 698 47.33 35.20 3.49
N THR A 699 46.19 34.55 3.25
CA THR A 699 44.93 35.22 2.90
C THR A 699 44.24 35.78 4.14
N ASP A 700 43.31 36.71 3.92
CA ASP A 700 42.57 37.37 5.00
C ASP A 700 41.73 36.39 5.82
N GLY A 701 41.29 35.24 5.29
CA GLY A 701 40.65 34.19 6.08
C GLY A 701 41.49 33.66 7.25
N LEU A 702 42.81 33.89 7.29
CA LEU A 702 43.62 33.63 8.50
C LEU A 702 43.37 34.64 9.63
N ILE A 703 43.13 35.92 9.30
CA ILE A 703 43.15 37.05 10.24
C ILE A 703 41.80 37.77 10.38
N GLU A 704 40.92 37.66 9.41
CA GLU A 704 39.60 38.28 9.39
C GLU A 704 38.64 37.47 10.26
N ARG A 705 38.11 38.12 11.30
CA ARG A 705 37.17 37.55 12.25
C ARG A 705 36.10 38.59 12.55
N ARG A 706 34.84 38.16 12.66
CA ARG A 706 33.74 39.07 12.99
C ARG A 706 34.02 39.80 14.30
N GLY A 707 34.00 41.14 14.22
CA GLY A 707 34.14 42.01 15.39
C GLY A 707 35.58 42.21 15.90
N ARG A 708 36.60 41.82 15.13
CA ARG A 708 38.02 42.11 15.44
C ARG A 708 38.62 43.07 14.40
N ASP A 709 39.60 43.85 14.85
CA ASP A 709 40.38 44.72 13.96
C ASP A 709 41.49 43.93 13.26
N LEU A 710 41.68 44.17 11.96
CA LEU A 710 42.65 43.45 11.14
C LEU A 710 44.10 43.64 11.63
N ALA A 711 44.43 44.84 12.14
CA ALA A 711 45.77 45.13 12.64
C ALA A 711 46.08 44.40 13.95
N GLU A 712 45.05 44.18 14.79
CA GLU A 712 45.16 43.39 16.03
C GLU A 712 45.41 41.91 15.69
N SER A 713 44.64 41.34 14.75
CA SER A 713 44.84 39.96 14.29
C SER A 713 46.23 39.73 13.66
N ILE A 714 46.74 40.68 12.88
CA ILE A 714 48.08 40.59 12.28
C ILE A 714 49.17 40.64 13.37
N GLU A 715 48.99 41.46 14.41
CA GLU A 715 49.96 41.54 15.51
C GLU A 715 49.93 40.26 16.37
N GLU A 716 48.76 39.67 16.62
CA GLU A 716 48.64 38.36 17.27
C GLU A 716 49.31 37.24 16.45
N LEU A 717 49.11 37.23 15.13
CA LEU A 717 49.77 36.29 14.22
C LEU A 717 51.30 36.46 14.28
N ARG A 718 51.78 37.71 14.23
CA ARG A 718 53.21 38.06 14.31
C ARG A 718 53.85 37.54 15.59
N LEU A 719 53.16 37.64 16.73
CA LEU A 719 53.65 37.17 18.02
C LEU A 719 53.59 35.64 18.15
N SER A 720 52.52 35.01 17.65
CA SER A 720 52.32 33.56 17.74
C SER A 720 53.37 32.74 17.00
N GLY A 721 54.02 33.32 15.99
CA GLY A 721 55.03 32.63 15.18
C GLY A 721 56.47 32.73 15.68
N GLU A 722 56.76 33.45 16.77
CA GLU A 722 58.14 33.56 17.32
C GLU A 722 58.55 32.31 18.13
N PRO A 723 59.79 31.78 18.01
CA PRO A 723 60.93 32.24 17.20
C PRO A 723 61.05 31.54 15.83
N GLY A 724 60.00 31.53 15.00
CA GLY A 724 60.00 30.88 13.68
C GLY A 724 60.18 29.35 13.72
N PRO A 725 60.13 28.66 12.57
CA PRO A 725 60.37 27.22 12.50
C PRO A 725 61.86 26.87 12.53
N GLU A 726 62.19 25.71 13.11
CA GLU A 726 63.47 25.04 12.89
C GLU A 726 63.57 24.44 11.47
N PRO A 727 64.78 24.21 10.91
CA PRO A 727 64.94 23.52 9.63
C PRO A 727 64.20 22.16 9.60
N GLY A 728 63.39 21.92 8.57
CA GLY A 728 62.55 20.73 8.41
C GLY A 728 61.26 20.74 9.23
N GLN A 729 60.90 21.87 9.85
CA GLN A 729 59.67 22.04 10.65
C GLN A 729 58.75 23.15 10.11
N THR A 730 58.96 23.62 8.88
CA THR A 730 58.18 24.74 8.32
C THR A 730 56.68 24.40 8.20
N GLU A 731 56.33 23.18 7.79
CA GLU A 731 54.93 22.72 7.64
C GLU A 731 54.20 22.49 8.98
N PRO A 732 54.78 21.76 9.97
CA PRO A 732 54.18 21.68 11.29
C PRO A 732 54.00 23.05 11.97
N TRP A 733 54.96 23.95 11.80
CA TRP A 733 54.90 25.30 12.35
C TRP A 733 53.82 26.15 11.68
N SER A 734 53.73 26.14 10.34
CA SER A 734 52.69 26.88 9.63
C SER A 734 51.30 26.35 9.98
N THR A 735 51.14 25.04 10.12
CA THR A 735 49.88 24.41 10.54
C THR A 735 49.48 24.85 11.96
N ALA A 736 50.43 24.82 12.90
CA ALA A 736 50.17 25.27 14.28
C ALA A 736 49.80 26.76 14.36
N LEU A 737 50.35 27.61 13.48
CA LEU A 737 49.96 29.01 13.38
C LEU A 737 48.51 29.21 12.95
N VAL A 738 48.01 28.39 12.02
CA VAL A 738 46.62 28.47 11.55
C VAL A 738 45.63 28.09 12.67
N ASP A 739 46.02 27.22 13.59
CA ASP A 739 45.22 26.85 14.76
C ASP A 739 45.38 27.80 15.96
N ALA A 740 46.48 28.55 16.01
CA ALA A 740 46.78 29.49 17.10
C ALA A 740 45.91 30.77 17.04
N VAL A 741 45.33 31.12 15.90
CA VAL A 741 44.46 32.30 15.75
C VAL A 741 43.01 31.94 16.14
N PRO A 742 42.49 32.42 17.28
CA PRO A 742 41.20 32.00 17.81
C PRO A 742 40.00 32.60 17.04
N GLY A 743 38.97 31.78 16.77
CA GLY A 743 37.69 32.19 16.18
C GLY A 743 37.20 31.22 15.10
N ASP A 744 35.90 31.25 14.78
CA ASP A 744 35.33 30.47 13.68
C ASP A 744 35.82 31.02 12.32
N ARG A 745 36.17 30.13 11.39
CA ARG A 745 36.63 30.47 10.04
C ARG A 745 35.42 30.66 9.13
N ASP A 746 35.08 31.91 8.84
CA ASP A 746 33.98 32.26 7.93
C ASP A 746 34.40 32.28 6.45
N ASP A 747 35.72 32.25 6.17
CA ASP A 747 36.30 32.30 4.83
C ASP A 747 37.48 31.31 4.69
N ASP A 748 37.89 31.06 3.46
CA ASP A 748 38.99 30.15 3.16
C ASP A 748 40.31 30.67 3.70
N THR A 749 41.15 29.76 4.19
CA THR A 749 42.45 30.10 4.75
C THR A 749 43.56 29.45 3.94
N THR A 750 44.36 30.28 3.30
CA THR A 750 45.58 29.87 2.60
C THR A 750 46.79 30.47 3.29
N VAL A 751 47.80 29.64 3.53
CA VAL A 751 49.07 30.04 4.14
C VAL A 751 50.22 29.44 3.36
N LEU A 752 51.23 30.28 3.07
CA LEU A 752 52.47 29.90 2.41
C LEU A 752 53.66 30.36 3.25
N ALA A 753 54.40 29.41 3.79
CA ALA A 753 55.60 29.63 4.61
C ALA A 753 56.86 29.26 3.82
N ILE A 754 57.80 30.20 3.71
CA ILE A 754 59.01 30.07 2.89
C ILE A 754 60.23 30.37 3.75
N ARG A 755 61.01 29.34 4.07
CA ARG A 755 62.22 29.44 4.88
C ARG A 755 63.47 29.38 4.00
N ARG A 756 64.39 30.33 4.20
CA ARG A 756 65.69 30.30 3.52
C ARG A 756 66.66 29.39 4.25
N MET A 757 67.14 28.36 3.56
CA MET A 757 68.01 27.34 4.14
C MET A 757 69.49 27.75 4.08
N PRO A 758 70.31 27.37 5.09
CA PRO A 758 71.76 27.43 4.97
C PRO A 758 72.23 26.47 3.86
N ARG A 759 73.25 26.88 3.12
CA ARG A 759 73.87 26.06 2.07
C ARG A 759 74.55 24.80 2.59
#